data_AF-G2Y942-F1
#
_entry.id   AF-G2Y942-F1
#
_cell.length_a   1.000
_cell.length_b   1.000
_cell.length_c   1.000
_cell.angle_alpha   90.00
_cell.angle_beta   90.00
_cell.angle_gamma   90.00
#
_symmetry.space_group_name_H-M   'P 1'
#
loop_
_entity.id
_entity.type
_entity.pdbx_description
1 polymer ?
#
loop_
_entity_poly.entity_id
_entity_poly.type
_entity_poly.pdbx_seq_one_letter_code
_entity_poly.pdbx_strand_id
1 'polypeptide(L)'
;MTEAQTFISGADGNEVFQAKYIPKQKGPPTADHPSLKAYISTYPPLGQQTTVLDHAKVFTALLEVDESRATEPWEVSLLYSNTGDQWEESLMESIDKTDSQPKDLQTVAPLGLHKLYFKTSLPAHLPANFTVKFRSNSNQSWKLIKDHQGVSDGRIVLKTITSQENISSNLSDYVQGLNTSLEVKNYRSQSPGTTLWSVQVPIEGAVGKESALKDIKFGLPWGQDKLARWFALIRIWTPWLAPRHGKTHFDLDKEAITCSFLNSDGKHIVLLAISGVNNVMTLFKSDNDGNVVMEVRNDNPKESVAHILVGLGDDYESANAAVMYHARDVVAAFESESGQTQKEIEALEEGDEKTKVWAENWCDGLTYCTWNALGQRLTEAKILKAVDILAENKINVTNFIIDDNWQAIDYKGHGQFQHGWIEFEAEREAFPNGLKHTISLIRQKQPSIQHVAVWHAILGYWGGLAADGKIAETYKTVEVIRRDSERRNLPLGGKMTVVAKEDVRQFYDDFYSFLSSCGVDAVKTDAQFMLDLFESAEDRSDLISAYQDAWTLSTLRHFSIKAISCMSQIPQILFHSQLPQNRPPILIRNSDDFFPEIPTSHPWHVFTNAHNSLFTQHLNLIPDWDMFQTVHDYSGFHAAARCVSGGPIYITDVPGQHDLDLINQMTGPTPRGKTIIFRPSIVGKSLDQYNGYDDDHILPIGTYHGAAYTGTGIIGFFNVSQRPLSELVPLSKFPGVEEAQFYVIRAHFSGAISQPMQVVDPQALVYVSLAVRGYDILSAYPLRGFVDQKNDNTTWIANLGLLGKMAGAAAIVGTKMTKSENGNILIDTNIKALGTLGIYISTLPDFSYEETLLVTILGKVVPLHTVSVSKTDPHVFEIDTLAAWKELELSGGWSNEVEVKIYVNSTA
;
A
#
# COMPACT_ATOMS: atom_id res chain seq x y z
N MET A 1 -13.29 6.39 39.50
CA MET A 1 -14.34 5.78 38.66
C MET A 1 -15.15 6.93 38.07
N THR A 2 -14.70 7.42 36.94
CA THR A 2 -15.38 8.40 36.09
C THR A 2 -15.52 7.69 34.75
N GLU A 3 -16.75 7.34 34.40
CA GLU A 3 -17.08 6.66 33.16
C GLU A 3 -16.53 7.46 31.97
N ALA A 4 -15.61 6.87 31.24
CA ALA A 4 -15.22 7.33 29.93
C ALA A 4 -16.45 7.16 29.03
N GLN A 5 -17.11 8.28 28.67
CA GLN A 5 -18.10 8.26 27.61
C GLN A 5 -17.43 7.74 26.34
N THR A 6 -17.88 6.56 25.91
CA THR A 6 -17.39 5.82 24.75
C THR A 6 -17.55 6.62 23.46
N PHE A 7 -16.53 6.53 22.60
CA PHE A 7 -16.63 6.92 21.19
C PHE A 7 -17.64 5.98 20.52
N ILE A 8 -18.61 6.54 19.80
CA ILE A 8 -19.79 5.87 19.24
C ILE A 8 -20.86 5.60 20.32
N SER A 9 -22.01 6.25 20.21
CA SER A 9 -23.18 5.88 21.00
C SER A 9 -23.49 4.40 20.72
N GLY A 10 -23.44 3.57 21.76
CA GLY A 10 -23.67 2.11 21.71
C GLY A 10 -25.08 1.68 21.29
N ALA A 11 -25.84 2.52 20.59
CA ALA A 11 -27.08 2.14 19.93
C ALA A 11 -26.75 1.84 18.45
N ASP A 12 -26.46 0.57 18.17
CA ASP A 12 -26.62 -0.11 16.86
C ASP A 12 -25.54 0.04 15.76
N GLY A 13 -24.36 0.60 16.04
CA GLY A 13 -23.35 0.88 14.99
C GLY A 13 -22.36 -0.25 14.61
N ASN A 14 -21.92 -1.08 15.57
CA ASN A 14 -20.77 -1.97 15.35
C ASN A 14 -21.13 -3.29 14.63
N GLU A 15 -22.25 -3.93 14.96
CA GLU A 15 -22.67 -5.18 14.31
C GLU A 15 -23.15 -4.93 12.86
N VAL A 16 -23.80 -3.79 12.60
CA VAL A 16 -24.23 -3.36 11.25
C VAL A 16 -23.03 -2.99 10.37
N PHE A 17 -21.97 -2.40 10.95
CA PHE A 17 -20.73 -2.12 10.25
C PHE A 17 -20.03 -3.40 9.77
N GLN A 18 -19.94 -4.41 10.65
CA GLN A 18 -19.35 -5.71 10.32
C GLN A 18 -20.17 -6.48 9.27
N ALA A 19 -21.50 -6.53 9.41
CA ALA A 19 -22.34 -7.37 8.54
C ALA A 19 -22.43 -6.90 7.07
N LYS A 20 -22.19 -5.61 6.78
CA LYS A 20 -22.43 -5.03 5.45
C LYS A 20 -21.16 -4.64 4.66
N TYR A 21 -20.01 -4.47 5.31
CA TYR A 21 -18.82 -3.84 4.66
C TYR A 21 -17.46 -4.46 5.00
N ILE A 22 -17.39 -5.37 5.94
CA ILE A 22 -16.21 -6.21 6.14
C ILE A 22 -16.66 -7.62 5.80
N PRO A 23 -16.04 -8.31 4.83
CA PRO A 23 -16.34 -9.71 4.59
C PRO A 23 -16.22 -10.50 5.89
N LYS A 24 -17.19 -11.40 6.13
CA LYS A 24 -17.17 -12.22 7.33
C LYS A 24 -15.91 -13.09 7.32
N GLN A 25 -14.97 -12.75 8.19
CA GLN A 25 -13.71 -13.46 8.31
C GLN A 25 -13.95 -14.92 8.76
N LYS A 26 -13.18 -15.85 8.19
CA LYS A 26 -13.11 -17.24 8.64
C LYS A 26 -12.68 -17.28 10.10
N GLY A 27 -13.44 -18.01 10.92
CA GLY A 27 -13.18 -18.14 12.36
C GLY A 27 -11.93 -18.96 12.66
N PRO A 28 -11.38 -18.83 13.89
CA PRO A 28 -10.23 -19.64 14.31
C PRO A 28 -10.57 -21.13 14.31
N PRO A 29 -9.60 -22.01 14.03
CA PRO A 29 -9.77 -23.45 14.19
C PRO A 29 -10.06 -23.81 15.66
N THR A 30 -10.74 -24.93 15.88
CA THR A 30 -10.95 -25.46 17.25
C THR A 30 -9.61 -25.83 17.89
N ALA A 31 -9.53 -25.81 19.23
CA ALA A 31 -8.28 -26.08 19.95
C ALA A 31 -7.71 -27.50 19.72
N ASP A 32 -8.56 -28.45 19.32
CA ASP A 32 -8.20 -29.82 18.97
C ASP A 32 -7.93 -30.02 17.47
N HIS A 33 -8.00 -28.96 16.65
CA HIS A 33 -7.81 -29.04 15.21
C HIS A 33 -6.44 -29.64 14.88
N PRO A 34 -6.38 -30.68 14.03
CA PRO A 34 -5.18 -31.51 13.89
C PRO A 34 -3.99 -30.73 13.28
N SER A 35 -4.28 -29.67 12.52
CA SER A 35 -3.25 -28.76 11.99
C SER A 35 -2.47 -27.99 13.05
N LEU A 36 -2.94 -27.93 14.29
CA LEU A 36 -2.21 -27.27 15.40
C LEU A 36 -1.10 -28.16 15.98
N LYS A 37 -1.09 -29.46 15.65
CA LYS A 37 -0.09 -30.44 16.10
C LYS A 37 0.88 -30.87 15.00
N ALA A 38 0.45 -30.74 13.75
CA ALA A 38 1.27 -30.95 12.57
C ALA A 38 0.80 -30.01 11.47
N TYR A 39 1.68 -29.20 10.91
CA TYR A 39 1.36 -28.24 9.86
C TYR A 39 2.30 -28.44 8.68
N ILE A 40 1.80 -28.40 7.45
CA ILE A 40 2.58 -28.55 6.24
C ILE A 40 2.36 -27.37 5.31
N SER A 41 3.49 -26.86 4.81
CA SER A 41 3.59 -25.78 3.84
C SER A 41 4.45 -26.25 2.67
N THR A 42 4.21 -25.71 1.48
CA THR A 42 4.93 -26.13 0.27
C THR A 42 5.39 -24.94 -0.56
N TYR A 43 6.42 -25.15 -1.36
CA TYR A 43 6.72 -24.32 -2.51
C TYR A 43 6.87 -25.20 -3.76
N PRO A 44 6.10 -24.96 -4.83
CA PRO A 44 5.00 -24.00 -4.96
C PRO A 44 3.88 -24.14 -3.91
N PRO A 45 3.20 -23.04 -3.51
CA PRO A 45 2.17 -23.06 -2.47
C PRO A 45 0.89 -23.78 -2.89
N LEU A 46 0.31 -24.54 -1.96
CA LEU A 46 -1.04 -25.10 -2.09
C LEU A 46 -2.10 -24.00 -2.07
N GLY A 47 -3.29 -24.29 -2.59
CA GLY A 47 -4.40 -23.34 -2.69
C GLY A 47 -4.26 -22.30 -3.80
N GLN A 48 -3.08 -22.18 -4.41
CA GLN A 48 -2.76 -21.13 -5.38
C GLN A 48 -2.39 -21.71 -6.75
N GLN A 49 -2.49 -20.87 -7.78
CA GLN A 49 -1.86 -21.14 -9.07
C GLN A 49 -0.51 -20.44 -9.11
N THR A 50 0.56 -21.21 -9.29
CA THR A 50 1.92 -20.71 -9.32
C THR A 50 2.53 -20.89 -10.71
N THR A 51 3.10 -19.81 -11.23
CA THR A 51 3.87 -19.84 -12.48
C THR A 51 5.34 -20.06 -12.16
N VAL A 52 5.94 -21.11 -12.73
CA VAL A 52 7.34 -21.48 -12.50
C VAL A 52 8.17 -21.35 -13.78
N LEU A 53 9.45 -21.02 -13.64
CA LEU A 53 10.39 -20.96 -14.76
C LEU A 53 10.75 -22.37 -15.23
N ASP A 54 11.15 -22.52 -16.50
CA ASP A 54 11.50 -23.82 -17.10
C ASP A 54 12.66 -24.54 -16.38
N HIS A 55 13.55 -23.77 -15.73
CA HIS A 55 14.65 -24.31 -14.93
C HIS A 55 14.27 -24.61 -13.48
N ALA A 56 13.08 -24.21 -13.01
CA ALA A 56 12.60 -24.59 -11.69
C ALA A 56 12.27 -26.08 -11.71
N LYS A 57 13.02 -26.88 -10.94
CA LYS A 57 12.91 -28.34 -10.95
C LYS A 57 12.55 -28.95 -9.60
N VAL A 58 12.47 -28.14 -8.55
CA VAL A 58 12.35 -28.65 -7.17
C VAL A 58 11.01 -28.25 -6.56
N PHE A 59 10.32 -29.23 -6.01
CA PHE A 59 9.19 -29.05 -5.12
C PHE A 59 9.67 -29.24 -3.68
N THR A 60 9.39 -28.29 -2.79
CA THR A 60 9.81 -28.34 -1.38
C THR A 60 8.58 -28.39 -0.48
N ALA A 61 8.60 -29.27 0.51
CA ALA A 61 7.61 -29.30 1.58
C ALA A 61 8.30 -29.09 2.93
N LEU A 62 7.68 -28.29 3.79
CA LEU A 62 8.02 -28.13 5.19
C LEU A 62 6.90 -28.77 6.01
N LEU A 63 7.24 -29.77 6.81
CA LEU A 63 6.36 -30.38 7.80
C LEU A 63 6.81 -29.94 9.20
N GLU A 64 5.97 -29.19 9.89
CA GLU A 64 6.13 -28.73 11.27
C GLU A 64 5.39 -29.69 12.20
N VAL A 65 6.05 -30.25 13.21
CA VAL A 65 5.49 -31.24 14.15
C VAL A 65 5.90 -30.96 15.59
N ASP A 66 5.15 -31.49 16.55
CA ASP A 66 5.53 -31.40 17.97
C ASP A 66 6.95 -31.97 18.19
N GLU A 67 7.75 -31.31 19.03
CA GLU A 67 9.15 -31.70 19.32
C GLU A 67 9.26 -33.15 19.80
N SER A 68 8.28 -33.67 20.54
CA SER A 68 8.25 -35.07 21.00
C SER A 68 8.15 -36.09 19.84
N ARG A 69 7.80 -35.62 18.64
CA ARG A 69 7.60 -36.42 17.43
C ARG A 69 8.59 -36.09 16.32
N ALA A 70 9.54 -35.18 16.58
CA ALA A 70 10.54 -34.75 15.60
C ALA A 70 11.38 -35.91 15.06
N THR A 71 11.65 -36.93 15.89
CA THR A 71 12.47 -38.09 15.54
C THR A 71 11.67 -39.25 14.94
N GLU A 72 10.36 -39.12 14.75
CA GLU A 72 9.57 -40.13 14.04
C GLU A 72 10.00 -40.16 12.55
N PRO A 73 9.99 -41.32 11.88
CA PRO A 73 10.42 -41.43 10.48
C PRO A 73 9.29 -40.96 9.54
N TRP A 74 9.04 -39.65 9.58
CA TRP A 74 8.00 -38.99 8.80
C TRP A 74 8.22 -39.19 7.31
N GLU A 75 7.14 -39.49 6.60
CA GLU A 75 7.09 -39.61 5.16
C GLU A 75 6.11 -38.58 4.59
N VAL A 76 6.52 -37.91 3.53
CA VAL A 76 5.73 -36.93 2.79
C VAL A 76 5.73 -37.33 1.31
N SER A 77 4.57 -37.24 0.66
CA SER A 77 4.43 -37.57 -0.75
C SER A 77 3.65 -36.49 -1.49
N LEU A 78 4.21 -36.07 -2.63
CA LEU A 78 3.55 -35.23 -3.60
C LEU A 78 2.60 -36.09 -4.44
N LEU A 79 1.36 -35.63 -4.62
CA LEU A 79 0.45 -36.15 -5.63
C LEU A 79 0.23 -35.07 -6.68
N TYR A 80 0.23 -35.42 -7.96
CA TYR A 80 -0.02 -34.47 -9.04
C TYR A 80 -0.82 -35.09 -10.19
N SER A 81 -1.52 -34.25 -10.95
CA SER A 81 -2.32 -34.67 -12.10
C SER A 81 -2.40 -33.59 -13.16
N ASN A 82 -2.21 -33.97 -14.43
CA ASN A 82 -2.39 -33.10 -15.59
C ASN A 82 -3.86 -32.97 -16.02
N THR A 83 -4.67 -34.02 -15.80
CA THR A 83 -6.08 -34.09 -16.21
C THR A 83 -7.07 -33.92 -15.06
N GLY A 84 -6.61 -34.06 -13.81
CA GLY A 84 -7.43 -34.03 -12.60
C GLY A 84 -7.97 -35.39 -12.17
N ASP A 85 -8.08 -36.36 -13.08
CA ASP A 85 -8.70 -37.66 -12.83
C ASP A 85 -7.70 -38.77 -12.49
N GLN A 86 -6.47 -38.68 -13.01
CA GLN A 86 -5.39 -39.64 -12.76
C GLN A 86 -4.26 -38.95 -12.01
N TRP A 87 -4.06 -39.34 -10.76
CA TRP A 87 -3.04 -38.79 -9.89
C TRP A 87 -1.81 -39.70 -9.86
N GLU A 88 -0.67 -39.12 -10.20
CA GLU A 88 0.65 -39.71 -10.00
C GLU A 88 1.16 -39.35 -8.61
N GLU A 89 2.03 -40.21 -8.05
CA GLU A 89 2.57 -40.07 -6.70
C GLU A 89 4.10 -40.10 -6.74
N SER A 90 4.72 -39.15 -6.04
CA SER A 90 6.16 -39.08 -5.85
C SER A 90 6.47 -38.94 -4.36
N LEU A 91 7.14 -39.96 -3.80
CA LEU A 91 7.64 -39.91 -2.43
C LEU A 91 8.77 -38.89 -2.33
N MET A 92 8.73 -38.04 -1.30
CA MET A 92 9.70 -36.96 -1.13
C MET A 92 10.89 -37.40 -0.25
N GLU A 93 12.07 -36.91 -0.59
CA GLU A 93 13.31 -37.16 0.15
C GLU A 93 13.49 -36.14 1.27
N SER A 94 13.97 -36.54 2.45
CA SER A 94 14.29 -35.61 3.54
C SER A 94 15.51 -34.75 3.19
N ILE A 95 15.52 -33.52 3.67
CA ILE A 95 16.65 -32.60 3.55
C ILE A 95 17.36 -32.52 4.90
N ASP A 96 18.34 -33.40 5.10
CA ASP A 96 19.05 -33.50 6.38
C ASP A 96 20.19 -32.47 6.52
N LYS A 97 20.74 -32.00 5.39
CA LYS A 97 21.82 -30.99 5.38
C LYS A 97 21.26 -29.60 5.60
N THR A 98 21.65 -28.95 6.69
CA THR A 98 21.22 -27.60 7.07
C THR A 98 21.46 -26.55 5.98
N ASP A 99 22.60 -26.62 5.27
CA ASP A 99 22.92 -25.68 4.20
C ASP A 99 21.94 -25.75 3.03
N SER A 100 21.32 -26.92 2.83
CA SER A 100 20.35 -27.19 1.78
C SER A 100 18.90 -26.97 2.20
N GLN A 101 18.65 -26.58 3.45
CA GLN A 101 17.31 -26.25 3.94
C GLN A 101 16.96 -24.79 3.62
N PRO A 102 15.67 -24.49 3.39
CA PRO A 102 15.16 -23.12 3.37
C PRO A 102 15.66 -22.32 4.57
N LYS A 103 15.99 -21.05 4.35
CA LYS A 103 16.58 -20.21 5.40
C LYS A 103 15.51 -19.76 6.38
N ASP A 104 15.75 -20.06 7.66
CA ASP A 104 14.97 -19.53 8.76
C ASP A 104 15.67 -18.30 9.33
N LEU A 105 15.01 -17.17 9.22
CA LEU A 105 15.49 -15.89 9.72
C LEU A 105 14.73 -15.46 10.98
N GLN A 106 13.83 -16.28 11.51
CA GLN A 106 13.02 -15.96 12.68
C GLN A 106 13.64 -16.58 13.94
N THR A 107 13.62 -15.85 15.06
CA THR A 107 14.19 -16.32 16.33
C THR A 107 13.25 -17.23 17.11
N VAL A 108 11.94 -17.10 16.92
CA VAL A 108 10.91 -17.91 17.56
C VAL A 108 9.79 -18.17 16.55
N ALA A 109 9.57 -19.44 16.22
CA ALA A 109 8.40 -19.84 15.43
C ALA A 109 7.13 -19.78 16.29
N PRO A 110 6.06 -19.07 15.87
CA PRO A 110 4.80 -18.96 16.61
C PRO A 110 4.17 -20.30 17.01
N LEU A 111 4.34 -21.32 16.18
CA LEU A 111 3.80 -22.65 16.44
C LEU A 111 4.65 -23.45 17.45
N GLY A 112 5.91 -23.07 17.68
CA GLY A 112 6.83 -23.80 18.56
C GLY A 112 7.10 -25.25 18.12
N LEU A 113 6.86 -25.56 16.84
CA LEU A 113 6.98 -26.90 16.27
C LEU A 113 8.38 -27.11 15.67
N HIS A 114 8.82 -28.37 15.68
CA HIS A 114 10.03 -28.82 15.01
C HIS A 114 9.82 -28.88 13.50
N LYS A 115 10.81 -28.43 12.72
CA LYS A 115 10.72 -28.31 11.27
C LYS A 115 11.43 -29.47 10.57
N LEU A 116 10.72 -30.16 9.69
CA LEU A 116 11.23 -31.24 8.85
C LEU A 116 11.05 -30.86 7.38
N TYR A 117 12.15 -30.82 6.62
CA TYR A 117 12.12 -30.42 5.22
C TYR A 117 12.22 -31.62 4.29
N PHE A 118 11.43 -31.58 3.21
CA PHE A 118 11.38 -32.62 2.20
C PHE A 118 11.45 -31.99 0.81
N LYS A 119 11.99 -32.72 -0.16
CA LYS A 119 12.01 -32.30 -1.57
C LYS A 119 11.71 -33.43 -2.54
N THR A 120 11.21 -33.06 -3.71
CA THR A 120 11.15 -33.94 -4.88
C THR A 120 11.27 -33.10 -6.16
N SER A 121 11.30 -33.75 -7.31
CA SER A 121 11.26 -33.05 -8.60
C SER A 121 9.85 -32.57 -8.91
N LEU A 122 9.73 -31.43 -9.58
CA LEU A 122 8.46 -30.98 -10.16
C LEU A 122 7.95 -31.97 -11.22
N PRO A 123 6.63 -32.04 -11.46
CA PRO A 123 6.06 -32.88 -12.51
C PRO A 123 6.71 -32.60 -13.87
N ALA A 124 7.06 -33.65 -14.62
CA ALA A 124 7.71 -33.52 -15.93
C ALA A 124 6.83 -32.85 -16.98
N HIS A 125 5.50 -32.95 -16.82
CA HIS A 125 4.51 -32.35 -17.70
C HIS A 125 3.71 -31.32 -16.93
N LEU A 126 3.70 -30.08 -17.44
CA LEU A 126 2.91 -28.98 -16.92
C LEU A 126 1.95 -28.47 -18.02
N PRO A 127 0.78 -27.93 -17.67
CA PRO A 127 0.31 -27.65 -16.31
C PRO A 127 -0.12 -28.89 -15.53
N ALA A 128 -0.04 -28.81 -14.19
CA ALA A 128 -0.48 -29.88 -13.30
C ALA A 128 -1.13 -29.31 -12.03
N ASN A 129 -2.21 -29.94 -11.59
CA ASN A 129 -2.74 -29.76 -10.24
C ASN A 129 -1.92 -30.62 -9.28
N PHE A 130 -1.74 -30.19 -8.05
CA PHE A 130 -0.97 -30.93 -7.05
C PHE A 130 -1.55 -30.81 -5.64
N THR A 131 -1.29 -31.83 -4.83
CA THR A 131 -1.62 -31.87 -3.40
C THR A 131 -0.59 -32.71 -2.66
N VAL A 132 -0.65 -32.75 -1.32
CA VAL A 132 0.34 -33.47 -0.51
C VAL A 132 -0.34 -34.35 0.53
N LYS A 133 0.26 -35.51 0.80
CA LYS A 133 -0.09 -36.37 1.92
C LYS A 133 1.14 -36.68 2.79
N PHE A 134 0.91 -36.95 4.06
CA PHE A 134 1.98 -37.25 5.01
C PHE A 134 1.57 -38.32 6.04
N ARG A 135 2.55 -39.00 6.64
CA ARG A 135 2.37 -39.95 7.76
C ARG A 135 3.63 -40.03 8.60
N SER A 136 3.50 -40.40 9.87
CA SER A 136 4.66 -40.44 10.78
C SER A 136 5.55 -41.66 10.64
N ASN A 137 5.05 -42.75 10.08
CA ASN A 137 5.82 -43.93 9.73
C ASN A 137 5.00 -44.83 8.79
N SER A 138 5.66 -45.84 8.24
CA SER A 138 5.10 -46.79 7.28
C SER A 138 3.90 -47.60 7.79
N ASN A 139 3.72 -47.73 9.11
CA ASN A 139 2.59 -48.44 9.72
C ASN A 139 1.36 -47.55 9.97
N GLN A 140 1.47 -46.23 9.76
CA GLN A 140 0.36 -45.30 9.92
C GLN A 140 -0.33 -45.03 8.58
N SER A 141 -1.62 -44.71 8.64
CA SER A 141 -2.39 -44.29 7.47
C SER A 141 -1.93 -42.91 6.98
N TRP A 142 -1.88 -42.75 5.67
CA TRP A 142 -1.65 -41.45 5.04
C TRP A 142 -2.75 -40.46 5.39
N LYS A 143 -2.37 -39.20 5.64
CA LYS A 143 -3.28 -38.08 5.83
C LYS A 143 -3.12 -37.12 4.66
N LEU A 144 -4.21 -36.86 3.95
CA LEU A 144 -4.24 -35.85 2.89
C LEU A 144 -4.31 -34.46 3.53
N ILE A 145 -3.55 -33.50 3.00
CA ILE A 145 -3.51 -32.15 3.56
C ILE A 145 -4.87 -31.46 3.52
N LYS A 146 -5.66 -31.70 2.47
CA LYS A 146 -7.02 -31.15 2.33
C LYS A 146 -7.90 -31.50 3.52
N ASP A 147 -7.85 -32.75 3.97
CA ASP A 147 -8.64 -33.23 5.11
C ASP A 147 -8.03 -32.82 6.46
N HIS A 148 -6.72 -32.59 6.51
CA HIS A 148 -5.99 -32.26 7.74
C HIS A 148 -5.94 -30.75 8.06
N GLN A 149 -5.77 -29.89 7.04
CA GLN A 149 -5.64 -28.43 7.19
C GLN A 149 -6.78 -27.64 6.56
N GLY A 150 -7.58 -28.26 5.68
CA GLY A 150 -8.61 -27.57 4.91
C GLY A 150 -8.06 -26.74 3.73
N VAL A 151 -6.81 -26.96 3.33
CA VAL A 151 -6.17 -26.25 2.20
C VAL A 151 -6.50 -26.97 0.89
N SER A 152 -6.92 -26.22 -0.14
CA SER A 152 -7.22 -26.79 -1.45
C SER A 152 -5.95 -27.11 -2.25
N ASP A 153 -6.12 -27.88 -3.32
CA ASP A 153 -5.01 -28.24 -4.22
C ASP A 153 -4.38 -26.99 -4.85
N GLY A 154 -3.08 -27.06 -5.10
CA GLY A 154 -2.36 -26.04 -5.87
C GLY A 154 -2.33 -26.40 -7.35
N ARG A 155 -1.96 -25.44 -8.18
CA ARG A 155 -1.75 -25.64 -9.63
C ARG A 155 -0.44 -25.01 -10.05
N ILE A 156 0.32 -25.72 -10.88
CA ILE A 156 1.60 -25.27 -11.40
C ILE A 156 1.47 -25.13 -12.91
N VAL A 157 1.88 -23.97 -13.42
CA VAL A 157 1.92 -23.64 -14.85
C VAL A 157 3.35 -23.20 -15.20
N LEU A 158 3.82 -23.57 -16.39
CA LEU A 158 5.10 -23.09 -16.90
C LEU A 158 4.97 -21.63 -17.31
N LYS A 159 5.94 -20.81 -16.93
CA LYS A 159 6.07 -19.45 -17.44
C LYS A 159 6.33 -19.53 -18.94
N THR A 160 5.34 -19.14 -19.72
CA THR A 160 5.44 -19.05 -21.17
C THR A 160 5.44 -17.58 -21.55
N ILE A 161 6.43 -17.17 -22.35
CA ILE A 161 6.42 -15.85 -23.00
C ILE A 161 5.61 -16.01 -24.28
N THR A 162 4.46 -15.35 -24.35
CA THR A 162 3.61 -15.43 -25.53
C THR A 162 4.21 -14.58 -26.64
N SER A 163 4.57 -15.19 -27.78
CA SER A 163 4.93 -14.42 -28.97
C SER A 163 3.73 -13.59 -29.43
N GLN A 164 3.94 -12.30 -29.69
CA GLN A 164 2.89 -11.39 -30.18
C GLN A 164 2.24 -11.90 -31.48
N GLU A 165 2.98 -12.64 -32.31
CA GLU A 165 2.47 -13.22 -33.56
C GLU A 165 1.41 -14.31 -33.33
N ASN A 166 1.41 -14.93 -32.15
CA ASN A 166 0.48 -16.00 -31.78
C ASN A 166 -0.77 -15.49 -31.02
N ILE A 167 -0.82 -14.20 -30.69
CA ILE A 167 -1.97 -13.61 -29.99
C ILE A 167 -2.99 -13.18 -31.04
N SER A 168 -4.23 -13.67 -30.90
CA SER A 168 -5.32 -13.22 -31.75
C SER A 168 -5.60 -11.74 -31.50
N SER A 169 -5.78 -10.98 -32.56
CA SER A 169 -6.24 -9.59 -32.46
C SER A 169 -7.75 -9.50 -32.17
N ASN A 170 -8.47 -10.63 -32.26
CA ASN A 170 -9.90 -10.68 -32.03
C ASN A 170 -10.23 -10.98 -30.56
N LEU A 171 -10.91 -10.05 -29.89
CA LEU A 171 -11.25 -10.17 -28.47
C LEU A 171 -12.23 -11.33 -28.19
N SER A 172 -13.07 -11.73 -29.15
CA SER A 172 -14.03 -12.83 -28.96
C SER A 172 -13.38 -14.18 -28.71
N ASP A 173 -12.10 -14.33 -29.04
CA ASP A 173 -11.34 -15.58 -28.80
C ASP A 173 -10.99 -15.74 -27.31
N TYR A 174 -11.10 -14.65 -26.54
CA TYR A 174 -10.77 -14.59 -25.12
C TYR A 174 -12.00 -14.34 -24.23
N VAL A 175 -13.12 -13.87 -24.80
CA VAL A 175 -14.35 -13.54 -24.07
C VAL A 175 -15.52 -14.31 -24.66
N GLN A 176 -16.00 -15.31 -23.90
CA GLN A 176 -17.14 -16.12 -24.31
C GLN A 176 -18.42 -15.28 -24.32
N GLY A 177 -19.16 -15.33 -25.43
CA GLY A 177 -20.40 -14.57 -25.57
C GLY A 177 -20.19 -13.06 -25.60
N LEU A 178 -19.05 -12.58 -26.11
CA LEU A 178 -18.78 -11.16 -26.33
C LEU A 178 -19.94 -10.51 -27.10
N ASN A 179 -20.51 -9.45 -26.54
CA ASN A 179 -21.67 -8.79 -27.11
C ASN A 179 -21.34 -8.12 -28.45
N THR A 180 -22.09 -8.48 -29.50
CA THR A 180 -21.84 -8.04 -30.88
C THR A 180 -22.16 -6.57 -31.15
N SER A 181 -22.83 -5.89 -30.23
CA SER A 181 -23.07 -4.43 -30.31
C SER A 181 -21.87 -3.59 -29.86
N LEU A 182 -20.84 -4.21 -29.27
CA LEU A 182 -19.64 -3.52 -28.80
C LEU A 182 -18.70 -3.23 -29.97
N GLU A 183 -18.23 -1.99 -30.07
CA GLU A 183 -17.16 -1.64 -31.00
C GLU A 183 -15.81 -1.97 -30.35
N VAL A 184 -15.07 -2.92 -30.92
CA VAL A 184 -13.80 -3.40 -30.38
C VAL A 184 -12.67 -3.02 -31.32
N LYS A 185 -11.65 -2.36 -30.79
CA LYS A 185 -10.44 -2.02 -31.53
C LYS A 185 -9.19 -2.45 -30.77
N ASN A 186 -8.34 -3.21 -31.45
CA ASN A 186 -7.04 -3.64 -30.94
C ASN A 186 -6.01 -2.51 -31.08
N TYR A 187 -5.16 -2.35 -30.07
CA TYR A 187 -4.07 -1.37 -30.02
C TYR A 187 -2.76 -2.04 -29.64
N ARG A 188 -1.66 -1.44 -30.09
CA ARG A 188 -0.33 -1.79 -29.58
C ARG A 188 -0.20 -1.31 -28.14
N SER A 189 0.12 -2.23 -27.23
CA SER A 189 0.35 -1.89 -25.83
C SER A 189 1.69 -1.17 -25.64
N GLN A 190 1.73 -0.25 -24.67
CA GLN A 190 2.95 0.38 -24.17
C GLN A 190 3.66 -0.49 -23.12
N SER A 191 2.95 -1.49 -22.56
CA SER A 191 3.49 -2.43 -21.58
C SER A 191 4.05 -3.67 -22.30
N PRO A 192 5.32 -4.07 -22.07
CA PRO A 192 5.92 -5.22 -22.74
C PRO A 192 5.13 -6.52 -22.53
N GLY A 193 5.09 -7.39 -23.56
CA GLY A 193 4.46 -8.71 -23.43
C GLY A 193 2.93 -8.69 -23.29
N THR A 194 2.26 -7.58 -23.63
CA THR A 194 0.81 -7.45 -23.50
C THR A 194 0.11 -7.05 -24.80
N THR A 195 -1.18 -7.39 -24.86
CA THR A 195 -2.10 -6.99 -25.94
C THR A 195 -3.24 -6.18 -25.34
N LEU A 196 -3.67 -5.14 -26.04
CA LEU A 196 -4.62 -4.16 -25.54
C LEU A 196 -5.80 -3.98 -26.51
N TRP A 197 -7.00 -3.84 -25.97
CA TRP A 197 -8.18 -3.41 -26.74
C TRP A 197 -8.87 -2.23 -26.06
N SER A 198 -9.41 -1.34 -26.88
CA SER A 198 -10.47 -0.41 -26.46
C SER A 198 -11.80 -0.96 -26.93
N VAL A 199 -12.77 -0.95 -26.03
CA VAL A 199 -14.15 -1.33 -26.28
C VAL A 199 -15.03 -0.12 -26.05
N GLN A 200 -15.89 0.19 -27.02
CA GLN A 200 -16.75 1.37 -27.01
C GLN A 200 -18.21 0.98 -27.21
N VAL A 201 -19.10 1.72 -26.56
CA VAL A 201 -20.55 1.56 -26.72
C VAL A 201 -21.26 2.92 -26.62
N PRO A 202 -22.15 3.26 -27.58
CA PRO A 202 -22.92 4.49 -27.51
C PRO A 202 -23.97 4.45 -26.39
N ILE A 203 -24.17 5.59 -25.75
CA ILE A 203 -25.18 5.81 -24.71
C ILE A 203 -25.92 7.11 -25.00
N GLU A 204 -27.25 7.06 -24.90
CA GLU A 204 -28.13 8.19 -25.14
C GLU A 204 -27.83 9.36 -24.19
N GLY A 205 -28.27 10.57 -24.55
CA GLY A 205 -28.14 11.75 -23.69
C GLY A 205 -29.16 11.75 -22.53
N ALA A 206 -28.78 12.39 -21.43
CA ALA A 206 -29.66 12.75 -20.33
C ALA A 206 -30.86 13.60 -20.81
N VAL A 207 -32.01 13.42 -20.16
CA VAL A 207 -33.25 14.14 -20.47
C VAL A 207 -33.60 15.05 -19.30
N GLY A 208 -33.28 16.34 -19.43
CA GLY A 208 -33.39 17.30 -18.34
C GLY A 208 -32.48 16.90 -17.17
N LYS A 209 -33.05 16.69 -15.98
CA LYS A 209 -32.31 16.32 -14.77
C LYS A 209 -32.01 14.83 -14.64
N GLU A 210 -32.60 13.99 -15.49
CA GLU A 210 -32.48 12.53 -15.42
C GLU A 210 -31.36 12.01 -16.33
N SER A 211 -30.46 11.19 -15.80
CA SER A 211 -29.42 10.53 -16.59
C SER A 211 -30.00 9.51 -17.56
N ALA A 212 -29.29 9.27 -18.67
CA ALA A 212 -29.44 8.01 -19.39
C ALA A 212 -28.67 6.91 -18.65
N LEU A 213 -29.33 5.78 -18.38
CA LEU A 213 -28.78 4.62 -17.69
C LEU A 213 -28.98 3.36 -18.54
N LYS A 214 -27.95 2.53 -18.65
CA LYS A 214 -28.03 1.29 -19.41
C LYS A 214 -27.10 0.21 -18.87
N ASP A 215 -27.64 -0.99 -18.72
CA ASP A 215 -26.86 -2.20 -18.46
C ASP A 215 -26.59 -2.91 -19.79
N ILE A 216 -25.32 -3.17 -20.08
CA ILE A 216 -24.86 -3.76 -21.35
C ILE A 216 -24.00 -4.97 -21.03
N LYS A 217 -24.43 -6.16 -21.46
CA LYS A 217 -23.61 -7.37 -21.31
C LYS A 217 -22.30 -7.21 -22.06
N PHE A 218 -21.18 -7.49 -21.40
CA PHE A 218 -19.85 -7.55 -22.02
C PHE A 218 -19.56 -8.97 -22.51
N GLY A 219 -19.66 -9.96 -21.62
CA GLY A 219 -19.36 -11.37 -21.88
C GLY A 219 -18.59 -11.99 -20.71
N LEU A 220 -18.16 -13.25 -20.85
CA LEU A 220 -17.42 -13.98 -19.83
C LEU A 220 -15.95 -14.14 -20.23
N PRO A 221 -15.00 -13.40 -19.60
CA PRO A 221 -13.58 -13.60 -19.82
C PRO A 221 -13.15 -15.04 -19.56
N TRP A 222 -12.37 -15.61 -20.47
CA TRP A 222 -11.90 -17.00 -20.52
C TRP A 222 -12.97 -18.08 -20.71
N GLY A 223 -14.25 -17.77 -20.47
CA GLY A 223 -15.31 -18.77 -20.46
C GLY A 223 -15.29 -19.62 -19.18
N GLN A 224 -16.32 -20.45 -19.00
CA GLN A 224 -16.51 -21.23 -17.77
C GLN A 224 -15.41 -22.28 -17.54
N ASP A 225 -14.83 -22.82 -18.62
CA ASP A 225 -13.89 -23.94 -18.54
C ASP A 225 -12.44 -23.52 -18.24
N LYS A 226 -12.08 -22.26 -18.52
CA LYS A 226 -10.69 -21.78 -18.39
C LYS A 226 -10.49 -20.79 -17.26
N LEU A 227 -11.54 -20.12 -16.77
CA LEU A 227 -11.42 -19.19 -15.65
C LEU A 227 -10.99 -19.95 -14.38
N ALA A 228 -9.85 -19.55 -13.80
CA ALA A 228 -9.30 -20.18 -12.59
C ALA A 228 -9.53 -19.32 -11.34
N ARG A 229 -9.24 -18.02 -11.43
CA ARG A 229 -9.42 -17.05 -10.34
C ARG A 229 -9.81 -15.70 -10.90
N TRP A 230 -10.47 -14.89 -10.09
CA TRP A 230 -10.73 -13.48 -10.42
C TRP A 230 -10.52 -12.58 -9.22
N PHE A 231 -10.24 -11.31 -9.51
CA PHE A 231 -10.06 -10.21 -8.58
C PHE A 231 -10.81 -8.99 -9.11
N ALA A 232 -11.42 -8.19 -8.24
CA ALA A 232 -12.05 -6.93 -8.62
C ALA A 232 -11.88 -5.88 -7.53
N LEU A 233 -11.85 -4.61 -7.92
CA LEU A 233 -11.99 -3.49 -6.99
C LEU A 233 -13.41 -2.93 -7.10
N ILE A 234 -14.23 -3.26 -6.11
CA ILE A 234 -15.60 -2.80 -5.99
C ILE A 234 -15.69 -1.45 -5.29
N ARG A 235 -16.76 -0.72 -5.54
CA ARG A 235 -17.20 0.43 -4.74
C ARG A 235 -17.98 -0.08 -3.53
N ILE A 236 -17.27 -0.48 -2.48
CA ILE A 236 -17.89 -1.08 -1.29
C ILE A 236 -18.97 -0.18 -0.67
N TRP A 237 -18.77 1.13 -0.83
CA TRP A 237 -19.79 2.17 -0.80
C TRP A 237 -19.21 3.40 -1.53
N THR A 238 -19.96 4.49 -1.62
CA THR A 238 -19.65 5.61 -2.51
C THR A 238 -18.20 6.13 -2.47
N PRO A 239 -17.58 6.41 -1.30
CA PRO A 239 -16.23 7.00 -1.24
C PRO A 239 -15.06 6.02 -1.37
N TRP A 240 -15.25 4.71 -1.17
CA TRP A 240 -14.15 3.74 -1.04
C TRP A 240 -14.23 2.58 -2.02
N LEU A 241 -13.05 2.17 -2.46
CA LEU A 241 -12.81 0.91 -3.13
C LEU A 241 -12.48 -0.19 -2.12
N ALA A 242 -12.81 -1.43 -2.46
CA ALA A 242 -12.36 -2.60 -1.72
C ALA A 242 -12.20 -3.83 -2.63
N PRO A 243 -11.32 -4.78 -2.28
CA PRO A 243 -11.12 -5.98 -3.06
C PRO A 243 -12.28 -6.99 -2.93
N ARG A 244 -12.54 -7.68 -4.04
CA ARG A 244 -13.30 -8.93 -4.11
C ARG A 244 -12.51 -9.97 -4.90
N HIS A 245 -12.68 -11.23 -4.52
CA HIS A 245 -11.98 -12.34 -5.12
C HIS A 245 -12.93 -13.51 -5.29
N GLY A 246 -12.62 -14.37 -6.24
CA GLY A 246 -13.28 -15.66 -6.37
C GLY A 246 -12.52 -16.61 -7.28
N LYS A 247 -13.19 -17.72 -7.59
CA LYS A 247 -12.60 -18.86 -8.31
C LYS A 247 -13.09 -18.91 -9.75
N THR A 248 -13.88 -19.93 -10.08
CA THR A 248 -14.31 -20.25 -11.45
C THR A 248 -15.63 -19.58 -11.85
N HIS A 249 -16.33 -18.96 -10.91
CA HIS A 249 -17.59 -18.23 -11.17
C HIS A 249 -17.41 -16.77 -10.74
N PHE A 250 -17.59 -15.83 -11.66
CA PHE A 250 -17.47 -14.40 -11.43
C PHE A 250 -18.77 -13.84 -10.86
N ASP A 251 -18.70 -13.27 -9.66
CA ASP A 251 -19.85 -12.67 -8.99
C ASP A 251 -19.43 -11.46 -8.16
N LEU A 252 -20.19 -10.38 -8.27
CA LEU A 252 -19.94 -9.11 -7.58
C LEU A 252 -21.15 -8.72 -6.74
N ASP A 253 -20.89 -8.43 -5.47
CA ASP A 253 -21.88 -7.87 -4.54
C ASP A 253 -22.12 -6.36 -4.74
N LYS A 254 -21.21 -5.69 -5.44
CA LYS A 254 -21.20 -4.25 -5.73
C LYS A 254 -20.50 -3.95 -7.05
N GLU A 255 -20.76 -2.77 -7.58
CA GLU A 255 -20.18 -2.29 -8.83
C GLU A 255 -18.66 -2.14 -8.72
N ALA A 256 -17.91 -2.61 -9.73
CA ALA A 256 -16.45 -2.55 -9.78
C ALA A 256 -15.93 -1.55 -10.81
N ILE A 257 -14.76 -0.97 -10.53
CA ILE A 257 -14.04 -0.09 -11.48
C ILE A 257 -13.02 -0.87 -12.33
N THR A 258 -12.51 -1.98 -11.80
CA THR A 258 -11.59 -2.87 -12.50
C THR A 258 -11.84 -4.31 -12.07
N CYS A 259 -11.71 -5.23 -13.02
CA CYS A 259 -11.82 -6.67 -12.83
C CYS A 259 -10.63 -7.36 -13.52
N SER A 260 -10.13 -8.43 -12.92
CA SER A 260 -8.99 -9.19 -13.39
C SER A 260 -9.30 -10.68 -13.34
N PHE A 261 -8.90 -11.42 -14.36
CA PHE A 261 -9.26 -12.82 -14.57
C PHE A 261 -8.02 -13.62 -14.93
N LEU A 262 -7.65 -14.56 -14.07
CA LEU A 262 -6.59 -15.54 -14.29
C LEU A 262 -7.18 -16.80 -14.90
N ASN A 263 -6.60 -17.27 -16.00
CA ASN A 263 -6.97 -18.55 -16.58
C ASN A 263 -6.11 -19.72 -16.07
N SER A 264 -6.52 -20.94 -16.41
CA SER A 264 -5.85 -22.20 -16.05
C SER A 264 -4.48 -22.42 -16.70
N ASP A 265 -4.06 -21.55 -17.63
CA ASP A 265 -2.76 -21.56 -18.32
C ASP A 265 -1.80 -20.48 -17.78
N GLY A 266 -2.22 -19.67 -16.79
CA GLY A 266 -1.39 -18.60 -16.23
C GLY A 266 -1.43 -17.28 -16.98
N LYS A 267 -2.46 -17.03 -17.79
CA LYS A 267 -2.67 -15.76 -18.50
C LYS A 267 -3.71 -14.89 -17.79
N HIS A 268 -3.54 -13.59 -17.94
CA HIS A 268 -4.33 -12.58 -17.22
C HIS A 268 -5.09 -11.68 -18.19
N ILE A 269 -6.39 -11.47 -17.95
CA ILE A 269 -7.18 -10.40 -18.55
C ILE A 269 -7.50 -9.37 -17.48
N VAL A 270 -7.19 -8.11 -17.72
CA VAL A 270 -7.59 -6.98 -16.87
C VAL A 270 -8.56 -6.08 -17.63
N LEU A 271 -9.71 -5.80 -17.04
CA LEU A 271 -10.72 -4.87 -17.52
C LEU A 271 -10.66 -3.59 -16.68
N LEU A 272 -10.71 -2.44 -17.35
CA LEU A 272 -10.77 -1.12 -16.71
C LEU A 272 -11.94 -0.32 -17.30
N ALA A 273 -12.85 0.13 -16.43
CA ALA A 273 -13.97 0.97 -16.82
C ALA A 273 -13.58 2.45 -16.72
N ILE A 274 -13.43 3.12 -17.87
CA ILE A 274 -13.11 4.55 -17.91
C ILE A 274 -14.37 5.34 -17.53
N SER A 275 -14.22 6.29 -16.60
CA SER A 275 -15.31 7.12 -16.09
C SER A 275 -14.92 8.59 -16.06
N GLY A 276 -15.90 9.48 -15.94
CA GLY A 276 -15.72 10.93 -15.83
C GLY A 276 -15.41 11.63 -17.17
N VAL A 277 -14.84 10.90 -18.13
CA VAL A 277 -14.64 11.38 -19.51
C VAL A 277 -15.99 11.75 -20.13
N ASN A 278 -16.11 13.01 -20.57
CA ASN A 278 -17.38 13.58 -21.05
C ASN A 278 -18.54 13.22 -20.12
N ASN A 279 -18.43 13.34 -18.79
CA ASN A 279 -19.55 13.05 -17.87
C ASN A 279 -20.23 11.68 -18.05
N VAL A 280 -19.52 10.70 -18.63
CA VAL A 280 -19.97 9.30 -18.71
C VAL A 280 -19.29 8.52 -17.59
N MET A 281 -20.07 7.80 -16.79
CA MET A 281 -19.58 6.87 -15.79
C MET A 281 -19.83 5.44 -16.28
N THR A 282 -18.80 4.60 -16.18
CA THR A 282 -18.87 3.18 -16.54
C THR A 282 -18.41 2.35 -15.34
N LEU A 283 -19.15 1.32 -14.99
CA LEU A 283 -18.83 0.37 -13.93
C LEU A 283 -19.10 -1.06 -14.38
N PHE A 284 -18.55 -2.04 -13.66
CA PHE A 284 -18.78 -3.47 -13.89
C PHE A 284 -19.70 -4.07 -12.83
N LYS A 285 -20.61 -4.94 -13.26
CA LYS A 285 -21.44 -5.85 -12.45
C LYS A 285 -21.28 -7.29 -12.95
N SER A 286 -21.83 -8.25 -12.22
CA SER A 286 -22.05 -9.62 -12.69
C SER A 286 -23.53 -9.86 -13.01
N ASP A 287 -23.81 -10.78 -13.93
CA ASP A 287 -25.12 -11.45 -14.03
C ASP A 287 -25.07 -12.85 -13.39
N ASN A 288 -26.23 -13.51 -13.27
CA ASN A 288 -26.37 -14.83 -12.65
C ASN A 288 -25.58 -15.94 -13.39
N ASP A 289 -25.22 -15.71 -14.65
CA ASP A 289 -24.45 -16.65 -15.48
C ASP A 289 -22.93 -16.39 -15.36
N GLY A 290 -22.53 -15.40 -14.55
CA GLY A 290 -21.16 -14.98 -14.30
C GLY A 290 -20.57 -14.07 -15.37
N ASN A 291 -21.38 -13.52 -16.29
CA ASN A 291 -20.86 -12.58 -17.28
C ASN A 291 -20.56 -11.23 -16.64
N VAL A 292 -19.57 -10.55 -17.19
CA VAL A 292 -19.36 -9.13 -16.92
C VAL A 292 -20.47 -8.33 -17.61
N VAL A 293 -21.11 -7.44 -16.86
CA VAL A 293 -22.11 -6.48 -17.33
C VAL A 293 -21.59 -5.09 -17.05
N MET A 294 -21.73 -4.18 -18.00
CA MET A 294 -21.38 -2.78 -17.87
C MET A 294 -22.60 -2.01 -17.40
N GLU A 295 -22.50 -1.29 -16.29
CA GLU A 295 -23.46 -0.24 -15.94
C GLU A 295 -22.92 1.09 -16.44
N VAL A 296 -23.67 1.75 -17.33
CA VAL A 296 -23.29 3.03 -17.94
C VAL A 296 -24.28 4.11 -17.54
N ARG A 297 -23.77 5.25 -17.06
CA ARG A 297 -24.54 6.48 -16.82
C ARG A 297 -23.99 7.62 -17.66
N ASN A 298 -24.84 8.28 -18.44
CA ASN A 298 -24.50 9.50 -19.15
C ASN A 298 -25.23 10.70 -18.54
N ASP A 299 -24.46 11.68 -18.07
CA ASP A 299 -24.98 12.91 -17.47
C ASP A 299 -25.00 14.08 -18.48
N ASN A 300 -24.52 13.92 -19.71
CA ASN A 300 -24.63 14.95 -20.75
C ASN A 300 -26.00 14.93 -21.43
N PRO A 301 -26.52 16.08 -21.89
CA PRO A 301 -27.73 16.13 -22.71
C PRO A 301 -27.57 15.55 -24.13
N LYS A 302 -26.34 15.21 -24.54
CA LYS A 302 -26.03 14.65 -25.85
C LYS A 302 -25.62 13.19 -25.72
N GLU A 303 -25.88 12.43 -26.79
CA GLU A 303 -25.31 11.09 -26.95
C GLU A 303 -23.79 11.13 -26.73
N SER A 304 -23.27 10.13 -26.04
CA SER A 304 -21.86 9.99 -25.69
C SER A 304 -21.44 8.53 -25.81
N VAL A 305 -20.17 8.23 -25.48
CA VAL A 305 -19.59 6.90 -25.60
C VAL A 305 -19.02 6.47 -24.26
N ALA A 306 -19.34 5.24 -23.85
CA ALA A 306 -18.67 4.58 -22.73
C ALA A 306 -17.44 3.82 -23.21
N HIS A 307 -16.37 3.86 -22.42
CA HIS A 307 -15.06 3.31 -22.78
C HIS A 307 -14.61 2.25 -21.77
N ILE A 308 -14.21 1.08 -22.27
CA ILE A 308 -13.53 0.04 -21.49
C ILE A 308 -12.20 -0.28 -22.15
N LEU A 309 -11.20 -0.54 -21.32
CA LEU A 309 -9.92 -1.07 -21.75
C LEU A 309 -9.76 -2.51 -21.30
N VAL A 310 -9.18 -3.32 -22.17
CA VAL A 310 -8.91 -4.74 -21.92
C VAL A 310 -7.43 -5.01 -22.17
N GLY A 311 -6.71 -5.41 -21.12
CA GLY A 311 -5.30 -5.81 -21.20
C GLY A 311 -5.17 -7.31 -21.05
N LEU A 312 -4.49 -7.96 -21.98
CA LEU A 312 -4.07 -9.36 -21.91
C LEU A 312 -2.57 -9.43 -21.66
N GLY A 313 -2.12 -10.24 -20.69
CA GLY A 313 -0.71 -10.41 -20.40
C GLY A 313 -0.33 -11.76 -19.78
N ASP A 314 0.97 -12.03 -19.77
CA ASP A 314 1.59 -13.21 -19.14
C ASP A 314 1.75 -13.03 -17.61
N ASP A 315 1.60 -11.82 -17.12
CA ASP A 315 1.53 -11.48 -15.70
C ASP A 315 0.51 -10.35 -15.46
N TYR A 316 -0.01 -10.30 -14.24
CA TYR A 316 -1.02 -9.32 -13.85
C TYR A 316 -0.52 -7.87 -13.94
N GLU A 317 0.69 -7.60 -13.45
CA GLU A 317 1.21 -6.23 -13.33
C GLU A 317 1.37 -5.57 -14.70
N SER A 318 1.90 -6.32 -15.67
CA SER A 318 2.04 -5.85 -17.05
C SER A 318 0.68 -5.60 -17.70
N ALA A 319 -0.30 -6.48 -17.52
CA ALA A 319 -1.66 -6.33 -18.08
C ALA A 319 -2.41 -5.15 -17.44
N ASN A 320 -2.25 -4.95 -16.13
CA ASN A 320 -2.80 -3.82 -15.39
C ASN A 320 -2.15 -2.49 -15.83
N ALA A 321 -0.82 -2.47 -15.99
CA ALA A 321 -0.11 -1.31 -16.52
C ALA A 321 -0.56 -0.96 -17.94
N ALA A 322 -0.81 -1.97 -18.80
CA ALA A 322 -1.27 -1.76 -20.17
C ALA A 322 -2.58 -0.95 -20.24
N VAL A 323 -3.58 -1.34 -19.45
CA VAL A 323 -4.86 -0.61 -19.41
C VAL A 323 -4.70 0.77 -18.78
N MET A 324 -3.89 0.91 -17.73
CA MET A 324 -3.71 2.19 -17.05
C MET A 324 -2.94 3.20 -17.89
N TYR A 325 -1.92 2.78 -18.64
CA TYR A 325 -1.18 3.68 -19.53
C TYR A 325 -2.05 4.18 -20.67
N HIS A 326 -2.84 3.30 -21.28
CA HIS A 326 -3.75 3.74 -22.33
C HIS A 326 -4.93 4.55 -21.80
N ALA A 327 -5.38 4.33 -20.56
CA ALA A 327 -6.37 5.17 -19.92
C ALA A 327 -5.92 6.64 -19.83
N ARG A 328 -4.62 6.89 -19.62
CA ARG A 328 -4.06 8.25 -19.62
C ARG A 328 -4.21 8.91 -20.99
N ASP A 329 -3.94 8.17 -22.08
CA ASP A 329 -4.11 8.68 -23.44
C ASP A 329 -5.59 9.01 -23.73
N VAL A 330 -6.51 8.13 -23.30
CA VAL A 330 -7.95 8.35 -23.45
C VAL A 330 -8.39 9.59 -22.67
N VAL A 331 -8.04 9.71 -21.39
CA VAL A 331 -8.43 10.86 -20.56
C VAL A 331 -7.83 12.16 -21.09
N ALA A 332 -6.53 12.17 -21.43
CA ALA A 332 -5.85 13.36 -21.94
C ALA A 332 -6.47 13.89 -23.24
N ALA A 333 -7.05 13.03 -24.09
CA ALA A 333 -7.74 13.45 -25.30
C ALA A 333 -9.04 14.26 -25.03
N PHE A 334 -9.59 14.18 -23.81
CA PHE A 334 -10.81 14.89 -23.40
C PHE A 334 -10.56 16.01 -22.37
N GLU A 335 -9.33 16.18 -21.88
CA GLU A 335 -9.00 17.33 -21.05
C GLU A 335 -9.10 18.61 -21.88
N SER A 336 -9.99 19.52 -21.47
CA SER A 336 -9.96 20.88 -22.01
C SER A 336 -8.74 21.58 -21.44
N GLU A 337 -7.77 21.94 -22.27
CA GLU A 337 -6.61 22.75 -21.88
C GLU A 337 -7.06 24.10 -21.31
N SER A 338 -7.36 24.17 -20.02
CA SER A 338 -7.28 25.44 -19.31
C SER A 338 -5.79 25.63 -19.01
N GLY A 339 -5.11 26.48 -19.78
CA GLY A 339 -3.68 26.78 -19.58
C GLY A 339 -3.35 27.44 -18.22
N GLN A 340 -4.28 27.44 -17.26
CA GLN A 340 -4.11 27.98 -15.92
C GLN A 340 -3.42 26.98 -14.99
N THR A 341 -3.73 25.69 -15.06
CA THR A 341 -2.98 24.65 -14.32
C THR A 341 -1.51 24.69 -14.71
N GLN A 342 -1.24 24.76 -16.01
CA GLN A 342 0.10 24.87 -16.56
C GLN A 342 0.84 26.13 -16.05
N LYS A 343 0.16 27.28 -15.99
CA LYS A 343 0.73 28.52 -15.44
C LYS A 343 1.07 28.44 -13.95
N GLU A 344 0.24 27.80 -13.14
CA GLU A 344 0.54 27.62 -11.71
C GLU A 344 1.73 26.68 -11.51
N ILE A 345 1.87 25.65 -12.35
CA ILE A 345 3.04 24.75 -12.34
C ILE A 345 4.31 25.49 -12.76
N GLU A 346 4.25 26.26 -13.85
CA GLU A 346 5.37 27.12 -14.28
C GLU A 346 5.76 28.11 -13.17
N ALA A 347 4.79 28.71 -12.47
CA ALA A 347 5.05 29.60 -11.35
C ALA A 347 5.72 28.88 -10.16
N LEU A 348 5.40 27.60 -9.90
CA LEU A 348 6.11 26.78 -8.89
C LEU A 348 7.58 26.53 -9.30
N GLU A 349 7.85 26.37 -10.60
CA GLU A 349 9.21 26.21 -11.14
C GLU A 349 10.02 27.53 -11.17
N GLU A 350 9.34 28.68 -11.29
CA GLU A 350 9.94 30.02 -11.33
C GLU A 350 10.13 30.66 -9.94
N GLY A 351 9.48 30.14 -8.89
CA GLY A 351 9.53 30.67 -7.52
C GLY A 351 10.93 30.72 -6.87
N ASP A 352 11.04 31.48 -5.78
CA ASP A 352 12.25 31.62 -4.94
C ASP A 352 12.84 30.26 -4.54
N GLU A 353 14.15 30.17 -4.27
CA GLU A 353 14.79 28.95 -3.80
C GLU A 353 14.10 28.38 -2.54
N LYS A 354 13.46 29.25 -1.73
CA LYS A 354 12.63 28.88 -0.58
C LYS A 354 11.32 28.16 -0.93
N THR A 355 10.72 28.45 -2.08
CA THR A 355 9.56 27.73 -2.63
C THR A 355 9.97 26.48 -3.42
N LYS A 356 11.24 26.42 -3.86
CA LYS A 356 11.87 25.22 -4.47
C LYS A 356 12.35 24.18 -3.44
N VAL A 357 12.16 24.44 -2.14
CA VAL A 357 12.53 23.50 -1.07
C VAL A 357 11.48 22.39 -0.98
N TRP A 358 11.62 21.41 -1.88
CA TRP A 358 11.45 19.97 -1.67
C TRP A 358 10.27 19.48 -0.82
N ALA A 359 9.50 18.56 -1.42
CA ALA A 359 8.47 17.69 -0.83
C ALA A 359 8.93 16.86 0.40
N GLU A 360 10.21 16.92 0.77
CA GLU A 360 10.87 16.14 1.82
C GLU A 360 10.29 16.34 3.22
N ASN A 361 9.64 17.47 3.52
CA ASN A 361 9.17 17.73 4.89
C ASN A 361 7.72 17.30 5.13
N TRP A 362 6.85 17.31 4.11
CA TRP A 362 5.45 16.95 4.28
C TRP A 362 5.25 15.43 4.24
N CYS A 363 5.59 14.77 3.13
CA CYS A 363 5.30 13.34 2.96
C CYS A 363 6.19 12.42 3.81
N ASP A 364 7.40 12.86 4.15
CA ASP A 364 8.33 12.09 4.98
C ASP A 364 8.34 12.55 6.45
N GLY A 365 7.48 13.51 6.83
CA GLY A 365 7.33 13.95 8.21
C GLY A 365 6.47 12.99 9.05
N LEU A 366 6.93 12.63 10.25
CA LEU A 366 6.03 11.99 11.22
C LEU A 366 4.88 12.97 11.54
N THR A 367 3.65 12.50 11.43
CA THR A 367 2.46 13.35 11.57
C THR A 367 1.64 12.96 12.79
N TYR A 368 1.08 13.94 13.49
CA TYR A 368 0.08 13.73 14.53
C TYR A 368 -1.30 14.18 14.04
N CYS A 369 -2.32 13.33 14.16
CA CYS A 369 -3.70 13.65 13.80
C CYS A 369 -4.62 13.64 15.04
N THR A 370 -5.45 14.68 15.19
CA THR A 370 -6.27 14.87 16.40
C THR A 370 -7.53 14.00 16.46
N TRP A 371 -7.95 13.34 15.37
CA TRP A 371 -9.28 12.69 15.27
C TRP A 371 -9.55 11.66 16.37
N ASN A 372 -8.83 10.52 16.37
CA ASN A 372 -9.01 9.49 17.41
C ASN A 372 -8.37 9.91 18.75
N ALA A 373 -7.39 10.81 18.71
CA ALA A 373 -6.68 11.26 19.90
C ALA A 373 -7.51 12.18 20.83
N LEU A 374 -8.21 13.16 20.27
CA LEU A 374 -8.86 14.25 21.02
C LEU A 374 -10.39 14.25 20.89
N GLY A 375 -10.90 13.49 19.92
CA GLY A 375 -12.30 13.30 19.65
C GLY A 375 -13.00 14.49 18.99
N GLN A 376 -14.31 14.33 18.77
CA GLN A 376 -15.11 15.26 17.95
C GLN A 376 -15.31 16.66 18.54
N ARG A 377 -15.05 16.91 19.82
CA ARG A 377 -15.21 18.26 20.41
C ARG A 377 -13.84 18.90 20.59
N LEU A 378 -13.30 19.41 19.50
CA LEU A 378 -11.98 20.00 19.49
C LEU A 378 -12.00 21.41 20.10
N THR A 379 -10.96 21.75 20.86
CA THR A 379 -10.79 23.07 21.48
C THR A 379 -9.32 23.41 21.50
N GLU A 380 -8.99 24.71 21.53
CA GLU A 380 -7.60 25.17 21.70
C GLU A 380 -6.93 24.48 22.89
N ALA A 381 -7.60 24.42 24.04
CA ALA A 381 -7.03 23.83 25.26
C ALA A 381 -6.65 22.34 25.09
N LYS A 382 -7.48 21.54 24.40
CA LYS A 382 -7.17 20.14 24.11
C LYS A 382 -5.98 20.00 23.16
N ILE A 383 -5.94 20.82 22.12
CA ILE A 383 -4.84 20.81 21.13
C ILE A 383 -3.52 21.16 21.83
N LEU A 384 -3.48 22.26 22.58
CA LEU A 384 -2.26 22.71 23.25
C LEU A 384 -1.78 21.70 24.30
N LYS A 385 -2.70 21.05 25.02
CA LYS A 385 -2.35 19.96 25.94
C LYS A 385 -1.70 18.78 25.22
N ALA A 386 -2.21 18.39 24.05
CA ALA A 386 -1.61 17.32 23.25
C ALA A 386 -0.20 17.70 22.79
N VAL A 387 -0.01 18.93 22.31
CA VAL A 387 1.31 19.47 21.91
C VAL A 387 2.30 19.48 23.06
N ASP A 388 1.88 19.93 24.25
CA ASP A 388 2.72 19.92 25.46
C ASP A 388 3.16 18.50 25.81
N ILE A 389 2.24 17.52 25.76
CA ILE A 389 2.55 16.11 26.05
C ILE A 389 3.50 15.50 25.00
N LEU A 390 3.34 15.82 23.72
CA LEU A 390 4.28 15.39 22.67
C LEU A 390 5.69 15.95 22.96
N ALA A 391 5.79 17.22 23.34
CA ALA A 391 7.06 17.86 23.69
C ALA A 391 7.69 17.23 24.95
N GLU A 392 6.91 17.00 26.00
CA GLU A 392 7.35 16.33 27.24
C GLU A 392 7.93 14.93 26.98
N ASN A 393 7.32 14.18 26.05
CA ASN A 393 7.77 12.84 25.65
C ASN A 393 8.83 12.85 24.54
N LYS A 394 9.30 14.04 24.09
CA LYS A 394 10.26 14.21 23.00
C LYS A 394 9.82 13.59 21.66
N ILE A 395 8.51 13.54 21.43
CA ILE A 395 7.92 13.09 20.17
C ILE A 395 7.87 14.30 19.24
N ASN A 396 8.94 14.46 18.47
CA ASN A 396 9.11 15.59 17.56
C ASN A 396 8.38 15.34 16.23
N VAL A 397 7.06 15.48 16.21
CA VAL A 397 6.29 15.41 14.95
C VAL A 397 6.60 16.62 14.08
N THR A 398 6.63 16.39 12.77
CA THR A 398 6.89 17.43 11.75
C THR A 398 5.58 18.05 11.25
N ASN A 399 4.54 17.22 11.15
CA ASN A 399 3.22 17.63 10.68
C ASN A 399 2.18 17.49 11.80
N PHE A 400 1.22 18.40 11.84
CA PHE A 400 0.12 18.35 12.81
C PHE A 400 -1.22 18.61 12.09
N ILE A 401 -2.14 17.65 12.15
CA ILE A 401 -3.46 17.74 11.52
C ILE A 401 -4.50 18.08 12.60
N ILE A 402 -5.08 19.26 12.49
CA ILE A 402 -6.29 19.68 13.20
C ILE A 402 -7.48 19.11 12.42
N ASP A 403 -8.00 17.98 12.90
CA ASP A 403 -9.10 17.25 12.25
C ASP A 403 -10.47 17.91 12.53
N ASP A 404 -11.55 17.27 12.11
CA ASP A 404 -12.93 17.77 12.07
C ASP A 404 -13.40 18.48 13.38
N ASN A 405 -14.33 19.43 13.19
CA ASN A 405 -15.03 20.22 14.21
C ASN A 405 -14.21 21.34 14.88
N TRP A 406 -13.39 22.03 14.09
CA TRP A 406 -12.77 23.32 14.48
C TRP A 406 -13.52 24.54 13.93
N GLN A 407 -14.29 24.34 12.85
CA GLN A 407 -14.98 25.38 12.09
C GLN A 407 -16.18 25.97 12.85
N ALA A 408 -16.51 27.24 12.56
CA ALA A 408 -17.79 27.82 12.96
C ALA A 408 -18.96 27.24 12.12
N ILE A 409 -19.77 26.38 12.73
CA ILE A 409 -20.87 25.65 12.07
C ILE A 409 -22.22 25.98 12.72
N ASP A 410 -23.31 25.84 11.96
CA ASP A 410 -24.63 25.82 12.56
C ASP A 410 -24.86 24.48 13.26
N TYR A 411 -25.53 24.50 14.40
CA TYR A 411 -25.90 23.28 15.13
C TYR A 411 -27.36 22.91 14.83
N LYS A 412 -27.79 23.09 13.56
CA LYS A 412 -29.16 22.81 13.11
C LYS A 412 -29.31 21.33 12.74
N GLY A 413 -30.51 20.77 12.94
CA GLY A 413 -30.80 19.37 12.63
C GLY A 413 -30.52 18.41 13.79
N HIS A 414 -30.37 17.12 13.48
CA HIS A 414 -30.31 16.05 14.48
C HIS A 414 -28.89 15.53 14.76
N GLY A 415 -27.87 16.00 14.04
CA GLY A 415 -26.48 15.61 14.26
C GLY A 415 -25.50 16.27 13.29
N GLN A 416 -24.22 15.96 13.44
CA GLN A 416 -23.11 16.60 12.71
C GLN A 416 -23.29 16.60 11.19
N PHE A 417 -23.99 15.60 10.63
CA PHE A 417 -24.17 15.44 9.20
C PHE A 417 -25.15 16.44 8.57
N GLN A 418 -25.86 17.23 9.38
CA GLN A 418 -26.79 18.29 8.95
C GLN A 418 -26.23 19.69 9.16
N HIS A 419 -25.15 19.83 9.92
CA HIS A 419 -24.58 21.12 10.27
C HIS A 419 -24.03 21.82 9.02
N GLY A 420 -24.39 23.08 8.84
CA GLY A 420 -23.91 23.94 7.77
C GLY A 420 -22.71 24.78 8.19
N TRP A 421 -21.79 25.08 7.27
CA TRP A 421 -20.65 25.95 7.53
C TRP A 421 -21.06 27.44 7.47
N ILE A 422 -20.70 28.23 8.49
CA ILE A 422 -21.14 29.62 8.63
C ILE A 422 -20.11 30.62 8.08
N GLU A 423 -18.86 30.55 8.57
CA GLU A 423 -17.76 31.46 8.22
C GLU A 423 -16.39 30.77 8.29
N PHE A 424 -15.37 31.37 7.68
CA PHE A 424 -14.03 30.76 7.60
C PHE A 424 -13.31 30.67 8.95
N GLU A 425 -13.61 31.54 9.91
CA GLU A 425 -12.97 31.54 11.23
C GLU A 425 -13.39 30.32 12.07
N ALA A 426 -12.53 29.92 13.00
CA ALA A 426 -12.82 28.85 13.95
C ALA A 426 -13.98 29.18 14.89
N GLU A 427 -14.62 28.15 15.45
CA GLU A 427 -15.71 28.31 16.42
C GLU A 427 -15.25 29.12 17.62
N ARG A 428 -15.89 30.27 17.87
CA ARG A 428 -15.44 31.28 18.84
C ARG A 428 -15.44 30.76 20.28
N GLU A 429 -16.36 29.87 20.64
CA GLU A 429 -16.36 29.30 21.99
C GLU A 429 -15.19 28.31 22.20
N ALA A 430 -14.82 27.55 21.17
CA ALA A 430 -13.75 26.57 21.23
C ALA A 430 -12.35 27.18 20.98
N PHE A 431 -12.30 28.29 20.23
CA PHE A 431 -11.11 29.02 19.80
C PHE A 431 -11.31 30.53 20.05
N PRO A 432 -11.32 30.99 21.32
CA PRO A 432 -11.71 32.35 21.70
C PRO A 432 -10.83 33.46 21.11
N ASN A 433 -9.61 33.12 20.70
CA ASN A 433 -8.65 34.05 20.08
C ASN A 433 -8.44 33.79 18.57
N GLY A 434 -9.27 32.95 17.95
CA GLY A 434 -9.21 32.59 16.54
C GLY A 434 -8.12 31.58 16.19
N LEU A 435 -8.22 30.99 15.00
CA LEU A 435 -7.35 29.91 14.53
C LEU A 435 -5.86 30.31 14.50
N LYS A 436 -5.57 31.53 14.06
CA LYS A 436 -4.21 32.07 13.98
C LYS A 436 -3.49 32.06 15.32
N HIS A 437 -4.21 32.38 16.40
CA HIS A 437 -3.64 32.37 17.75
C HIS A 437 -3.23 30.95 18.16
N THR A 438 -4.14 30.00 18.02
CA THR A 438 -3.90 28.59 18.34
C THR A 438 -2.70 28.04 17.56
N ILE A 439 -2.62 28.25 16.25
CA ILE A 439 -1.51 27.77 15.41
C ILE A 439 -0.17 28.39 15.83
N SER A 440 -0.17 29.68 16.16
CA SER A 440 1.04 30.36 16.66
C SER A 440 1.54 29.72 17.96
N LEU A 441 0.63 29.35 18.87
CA LEU A 441 0.96 28.67 20.12
C LEU A 441 1.45 27.22 19.89
N ILE A 442 0.86 26.47 18.95
CA ILE A 442 1.33 25.13 18.56
C ILE A 442 2.81 25.18 18.19
N ARG A 443 3.17 26.10 17.28
CA ARG A 443 4.55 26.24 16.78
C ARG A 443 5.51 26.76 17.84
N GLN A 444 5.04 27.64 18.73
CA GLN A 444 5.85 28.15 19.85
C GLN A 444 6.19 27.03 20.85
N LYS A 445 5.21 26.18 21.18
CA LYS A 445 5.37 25.09 22.16
C LYS A 445 6.18 23.92 21.61
N GLN A 446 6.01 23.60 20.33
CA GLN A 446 6.77 22.53 19.68
C GLN A 446 7.32 23.01 18.32
N PRO A 447 8.53 23.59 18.30
CA PRO A 447 9.17 24.08 17.08
C PRO A 447 9.43 23.00 16.01
N SER A 448 9.36 21.71 16.37
CA SER A 448 9.44 20.63 15.38
C SER A 448 8.24 20.61 14.43
N ILE A 449 7.08 21.15 14.84
CA ILE A 449 5.87 21.22 14.00
C ILE A 449 6.06 22.32 12.95
N GLN A 450 6.39 21.87 11.74
CA GLN A 450 6.65 22.74 10.59
C GLN A 450 5.42 22.92 9.72
N HIS A 451 4.55 21.92 9.66
CA HIS A 451 3.35 21.96 8.83
C HIS A 451 2.12 21.75 9.70
N VAL A 452 1.13 22.63 9.54
CA VAL A 452 -0.16 22.52 10.21
C VAL A 452 -1.23 22.41 9.15
N ALA A 453 -1.94 21.29 9.17
CA ALA A 453 -3.08 21.05 8.29
C ALA A 453 -4.39 21.20 9.04
N VAL A 454 -5.44 21.62 8.34
CA VAL A 454 -6.81 21.61 8.86
C VAL A 454 -7.72 20.75 7.99
N TRP A 455 -8.70 20.10 8.61
CA TRP A 455 -9.73 19.33 7.92
C TRP A 455 -10.87 20.23 7.41
N HIS A 456 -11.42 19.94 6.24
CA HIS A 456 -12.72 20.48 5.78
C HIS A 456 -13.37 19.54 4.75
N ALA A 457 -14.69 19.66 4.52
CA ALA A 457 -15.36 18.93 3.45
C ALA A 457 -15.34 19.71 2.12
N ILE A 458 -15.51 19.03 0.98
CA ILE A 458 -15.45 19.67 -0.36
C ILE A 458 -16.61 20.64 -0.63
N LEU A 459 -17.79 20.40 -0.03
CA LEU A 459 -19.01 21.20 -0.23
C LEU A 459 -19.30 22.17 0.92
N GLY A 460 -18.36 22.30 1.86
CA GLY A 460 -18.49 23.11 3.07
C GLY A 460 -18.21 22.28 4.33
N TYR A 461 -19.21 22.14 5.20
CA TYR A 461 -19.22 21.12 6.26
C TYR A 461 -20.04 19.89 5.80
N TRP A 462 -20.26 18.90 6.66
CA TRP A 462 -21.02 17.69 6.30
C TRP A 462 -22.44 17.97 5.75
N GLY A 463 -23.11 19.05 6.23
CA GLY A 463 -24.41 19.52 5.74
C GLY A 463 -24.34 20.59 4.64
N GLY A 464 -23.15 20.96 4.18
CA GLY A 464 -22.93 22.01 3.18
C GLY A 464 -22.69 23.37 3.84
N LEU A 465 -23.29 24.42 3.29
CA LEU A 465 -23.27 25.77 3.85
C LEU A 465 -24.50 26.03 4.73
N ALA A 466 -24.33 26.81 5.80
CA ALA A 466 -25.45 27.41 6.49
C ALA A 466 -26.10 28.43 5.55
N ALA A 467 -27.37 28.22 5.18
CA ALA A 467 -28.05 29.04 4.17
C ALA A 467 -28.20 30.53 4.56
N ASP A 468 -28.18 30.82 5.86
CA ASP A 468 -28.17 32.15 6.49
C ASP A 468 -26.79 32.54 7.04
N GLY A 469 -25.75 31.80 6.68
CA GLY A 469 -24.37 32.03 7.09
C GLY A 469 -23.64 33.03 6.20
N LYS A 470 -22.59 33.65 6.75
CA LYS A 470 -21.79 34.68 6.07
C LYS A 470 -21.20 34.20 4.73
N ILE A 471 -20.81 32.92 4.63
CA ILE A 471 -20.33 32.34 3.37
C ILE A 471 -21.43 32.38 2.30
N ALA A 472 -22.65 31.92 2.63
CA ALA A 472 -23.78 31.89 1.71
C ALA A 472 -24.27 33.30 1.31
N GLU A 473 -24.08 34.31 2.16
CA GLU A 473 -24.34 35.71 1.82
C GLU A 473 -23.28 36.33 0.89
N THR A 474 -22.05 35.82 0.94
CA THR A 474 -20.90 36.38 0.20
C THR A 474 -20.79 35.83 -1.22
N TYR A 475 -21.05 34.55 -1.40
CA TYR A 475 -20.91 33.86 -2.68
C TYR A 475 -22.27 33.43 -3.23
N LYS A 476 -22.39 33.37 -4.55
CA LYS A 476 -23.55 32.79 -5.22
C LYS A 476 -23.67 31.31 -4.82
N THR A 477 -24.83 30.91 -4.32
CA THR A 477 -25.14 29.53 -3.94
C THR A 477 -26.21 28.90 -4.82
N VAL A 478 -26.21 27.56 -4.88
CA VAL A 478 -27.30 26.75 -5.45
C VAL A 478 -27.76 25.71 -4.42
N GLU A 479 -29.03 25.30 -4.53
CA GLU A 479 -29.58 24.19 -3.74
C GLU A 479 -29.55 22.92 -4.59
N VAL A 480 -28.79 21.92 -4.14
CA VAL A 480 -28.73 20.59 -4.76
C VAL A 480 -29.51 19.58 -3.94
N ILE A 481 -29.99 18.52 -4.59
CA ILE A 481 -30.65 17.39 -3.92
C ILE A 481 -29.69 16.21 -3.92
N ARG A 482 -29.43 15.67 -2.73
CA ARG A 482 -28.61 14.46 -2.53
C ARG A 482 -29.51 13.25 -2.31
N ARG A 483 -29.15 12.14 -2.95
CA ARG A 483 -29.73 10.82 -2.66
C ARG A 483 -29.29 10.35 -1.28
N ASP A 484 -30.17 9.67 -0.56
CA ASP A 484 -29.82 9.06 0.72
C ASP A 484 -28.71 8.01 0.54
N SER A 485 -27.72 8.06 1.42
CA SER A 485 -26.68 7.03 1.47
C SER A 485 -27.14 5.88 2.36
N GLU A 486 -27.19 4.66 1.82
CA GLU A 486 -27.66 3.47 2.56
C GLU A 486 -26.74 3.01 3.73
N ARG A 487 -25.72 3.79 4.14
CA ARG A 487 -24.71 3.38 5.13
C ARG A 487 -24.75 4.25 6.39
N ARG A 488 -24.54 3.60 7.55
CA ARG A 488 -24.23 4.18 8.87
C ARG A 488 -25.34 4.99 9.57
N ASN A 489 -26.60 4.97 9.11
CA ASN A 489 -27.57 5.99 9.54
C ASN A 489 -26.95 7.39 9.37
N LEU A 490 -26.24 7.63 8.24
CA LEU A 490 -25.80 8.97 7.86
C LEU A 490 -26.95 9.61 7.06
N PRO A 491 -27.75 10.51 7.64
CA PRO A 491 -28.78 11.24 6.91
C PRO A 491 -28.14 12.27 5.95
N LEU A 492 -27.49 11.78 4.91
CA LEU A 492 -26.87 12.59 3.85
C LEU A 492 -27.87 12.95 2.74
N GLY A 493 -29.06 12.34 2.70
CA GLY A 493 -30.06 12.69 1.71
C GLY A 493 -30.69 14.06 1.94
N GLY A 494 -31.38 14.52 0.90
CA GLY A 494 -32.13 15.76 0.92
C GLY A 494 -31.35 16.98 0.41
N LYS A 495 -31.92 18.15 0.68
CA LYS A 495 -31.44 19.43 0.17
C LYS A 495 -30.13 19.84 0.83
N MET A 496 -29.25 20.47 0.06
CA MET A 496 -27.98 21.03 0.53
C MET A 496 -27.70 22.33 -0.21
N THR A 497 -27.32 23.37 0.54
CA THR A 497 -26.84 24.63 -0.04
C THR A 497 -25.34 24.54 -0.27
N VAL A 498 -24.90 24.79 -1.51
CA VAL A 498 -23.49 24.73 -1.93
C VAL A 498 -23.13 25.97 -2.75
N VAL A 499 -21.85 26.30 -2.87
CA VAL A 499 -21.38 27.38 -3.75
C VAL A 499 -21.65 27.00 -5.21
N ALA A 500 -22.15 27.96 -5.99
CA ALA A 500 -22.42 27.79 -7.40
C ALA A 500 -21.11 27.74 -8.21
N LYS A 501 -21.16 27.12 -9.39
CA LYS A 501 -20.03 26.98 -10.31
C LYS A 501 -19.32 28.30 -10.62
N GLU A 502 -20.06 29.42 -10.66
CA GLU A 502 -19.49 30.72 -11.02
C GLU A 502 -18.54 31.26 -9.95
N ASP A 503 -18.80 30.97 -8.67
CA ASP A 503 -18.07 31.55 -7.54
C ASP A 503 -17.16 30.54 -6.82
N VAL A 504 -17.29 29.24 -7.09
CA VAL A 504 -16.54 28.17 -6.38
C VAL A 504 -15.02 28.37 -6.41
N ARG A 505 -14.50 28.92 -7.52
CA ARG A 505 -13.08 29.24 -7.62
C ARG A 505 -12.66 30.36 -6.67
N GLN A 506 -13.43 31.45 -6.62
CA GLN A 506 -13.16 32.59 -5.74
C GLN A 506 -13.29 32.15 -4.27
N PHE A 507 -14.31 31.36 -3.97
CA PHE A 507 -14.52 30.79 -2.64
C PHE A 507 -13.29 30.03 -2.12
N TYR A 508 -12.74 29.10 -2.90
CA TYR A 508 -11.56 28.35 -2.49
C TYR A 508 -10.30 29.22 -2.38
N ASP A 509 -10.13 30.19 -3.28
CA ASP A 509 -8.98 31.12 -3.24
C ASP A 509 -9.02 31.99 -1.97
N ASP A 510 -10.19 32.53 -1.62
CA ASP A 510 -10.38 33.33 -0.41
C ASP A 510 -10.23 32.48 0.87
N PHE A 511 -10.81 31.28 0.88
CA PHE A 511 -10.72 30.37 2.02
C PHE A 511 -9.26 29.98 2.30
N TYR A 512 -8.52 29.57 1.27
CA TYR A 512 -7.13 29.15 1.45
C TYR A 512 -6.19 30.33 1.71
N SER A 513 -6.49 31.51 1.16
CA SER A 513 -5.83 32.75 1.56
C SER A 513 -6.01 33.05 3.06
N PHE A 514 -7.23 32.89 3.58
CA PHE A 514 -7.51 33.03 5.01
C PHE A 514 -6.71 32.01 5.86
N LEU A 515 -6.75 30.73 5.48
CA LEU A 515 -6.00 29.68 6.17
C LEU A 515 -4.49 29.96 6.18
N SER A 516 -3.92 30.32 5.02
CA SER A 516 -2.52 30.72 4.89
C SER A 516 -2.17 31.91 5.79
N SER A 517 -3.07 32.91 5.88
CA SER A 517 -2.89 34.06 6.77
C SER A 517 -2.90 33.71 8.27
N CYS A 518 -3.49 32.55 8.62
CA CYS A 518 -3.48 31.98 9.97
C CYS A 518 -2.25 31.11 10.26
N GLY A 519 -1.43 30.81 9.26
CA GLY A 519 -0.25 29.93 9.37
C GLY A 519 -0.54 28.44 9.13
N VAL A 520 -1.73 28.11 8.61
CA VAL A 520 -2.03 26.81 8.00
C VAL A 520 -1.32 26.75 6.66
N ASP A 521 -0.71 25.61 6.35
CA ASP A 521 0.00 25.44 5.09
C ASP A 521 -0.26 24.09 4.44
N ALA A 522 -1.29 23.37 4.90
CA ALA A 522 -1.78 22.14 4.33
C ALA A 522 -3.28 21.95 4.63
N VAL A 523 -3.97 21.08 3.88
CA VAL A 523 -5.37 20.74 4.13
C VAL A 523 -5.63 19.24 4.03
N LYS A 524 -6.57 18.73 4.82
CA LYS A 524 -7.19 17.42 4.64
C LYS A 524 -8.61 17.65 4.16
N THR A 525 -8.87 17.41 2.87
CA THR A 525 -10.18 17.67 2.27
C THR A 525 -10.97 16.39 2.12
N ASP A 526 -12.07 16.31 2.85
CA ASP A 526 -12.86 15.11 3.04
C ASP A 526 -14.23 15.19 2.37
N ALA A 527 -14.98 14.11 2.48
CA ALA A 527 -16.32 13.96 1.93
C ALA A 527 -16.44 14.30 0.43
N GLN A 528 -15.36 14.12 -0.34
CA GLN A 528 -15.34 14.47 -1.76
C GLN A 528 -16.36 13.70 -2.58
N PHE A 529 -16.67 12.46 -2.17
CA PHE A 529 -17.71 11.62 -2.75
C PHE A 529 -19.12 12.24 -2.74
N MET A 530 -19.40 13.26 -1.91
CA MET A 530 -20.72 13.90 -1.89
C MET A 530 -21.12 14.47 -3.26
N LEU A 531 -20.13 14.80 -4.08
CA LEU A 531 -20.30 15.19 -5.48
C LEU A 531 -20.99 14.11 -6.33
N ASP A 532 -20.79 12.81 -6.03
CA ASP A 532 -21.48 11.70 -6.72
C ASP A 532 -22.87 11.39 -6.13
N LEU A 533 -23.25 12.03 -5.02
CA LEU A 533 -24.57 11.88 -4.40
C LEU A 533 -25.61 12.85 -4.94
N PHE A 534 -25.25 13.82 -5.78
CA PHE A 534 -26.26 14.68 -6.41
C PHE A 534 -27.18 13.83 -7.28
N GLU A 535 -28.50 14.08 -7.21
CA GLU A 535 -29.50 13.33 -7.99
C GLU A 535 -29.55 13.80 -9.45
N SER A 536 -29.42 15.11 -9.69
CA SER A 536 -29.53 15.69 -11.03
C SER A 536 -28.29 15.45 -11.88
N ALA A 537 -28.50 15.06 -13.14
CA ALA A 537 -27.46 15.04 -14.18
C ALA A 537 -26.85 16.42 -14.43
N GLU A 538 -27.65 17.49 -14.38
CA GLU A 538 -27.19 18.88 -14.55
C GLU A 538 -26.22 19.25 -13.42
N ASP A 539 -26.62 19.03 -12.15
CA ASP A 539 -25.76 19.36 -11.00
C ASP A 539 -24.44 18.58 -11.04
N ARG A 540 -24.46 17.30 -11.42
CA ARG A 540 -23.23 16.49 -11.55
C ARG A 540 -22.33 17.00 -12.66
N SER A 541 -22.87 17.22 -13.85
CA SER A 541 -22.10 17.69 -15.00
C SER A 541 -21.54 19.10 -14.81
N ASP A 542 -22.22 19.96 -14.04
CA ASP A 542 -21.76 21.33 -13.77
C ASP A 542 -20.79 21.45 -12.59
N LEU A 543 -21.03 20.71 -11.50
CA LEU A 543 -20.33 20.96 -10.24
C LEU A 543 -19.16 20.02 -9.97
N ILE A 544 -19.16 18.76 -10.45
CA ILE A 544 -18.10 17.78 -10.09
C ILE A 544 -16.72 18.30 -10.49
N SER A 545 -16.51 18.55 -11.79
CA SER A 545 -15.21 19.05 -12.27
C SER A 545 -14.94 20.47 -11.77
N ALA A 546 -15.96 21.34 -11.66
CA ALA A 546 -15.76 22.71 -11.19
C ALA A 546 -15.21 22.78 -9.76
N TYR A 547 -15.74 21.96 -8.84
CA TYR A 547 -15.22 21.87 -7.48
C TYR A 547 -13.82 21.25 -7.44
N GLN A 548 -13.59 20.19 -8.21
CA GLN A 548 -12.29 19.51 -8.28
C GLN A 548 -11.19 20.42 -8.83
N ASP A 549 -11.48 21.18 -9.87
CA ASP A 549 -10.55 22.14 -10.48
C ASP A 549 -10.27 23.32 -9.55
N ALA A 550 -11.33 23.90 -8.96
CA ALA A 550 -11.18 25.01 -8.00
C ALA A 550 -10.35 24.60 -6.78
N TRP A 551 -10.62 23.41 -6.23
CA TRP A 551 -9.88 22.86 -5.10
C TRP A 551 -8.42 22.56 -5.47
N THR A 552 -8.17 21.92 -6.62
CA THR A 552 -6.81 21.62 -7.08
C THR A 552 -6.00 22.91 -7.26
N LEU A 553 -6.54 23.87 -8.02
CA LEU A 553 -5.83 25.11 -8.35
C LEU A 553 -5.53 25.92 -7.09
N SER A 554 -6.49 26.03 -6.17
CA SER A 554 -6.29 26.77 -4.93
C SER A 554 -5.29 26.07 -4.01
N THR A 555 -5.31 24.73 -3.96
CA THR A 555 -4.30 23.95 -3.22
C THR A 555 -2.90 24.23 -3.75
N LEU A 556 -2.70 24.15 -5.07
CA LEU A 556 -1.41 24.42 -5.71
C LEU A 556 -0.92 25.84 -5.40
N ARG A 557 -1.81 26.83 -5.47
CA ARG A 557 -1.49 28.24 -5.24
C ARG A 557 -1.07 28.54 -3.81
N HIS A 558 -1.81 28.01 -2.83
CA HIS A 558 -1.64 28.41 -1.42
C HIS A 558 -0.81 27.43 -0.59
N PHE A 559 -0.83 26.14 -0.93
CA PHE A 559 -0.23 25.06 -0.16
C PHE A 559 0.75 24.21 -0.98
N SER A 560 0.93 24.53 -2.26
CA SER A 560 1.69 23.73 -3.22
C SER A 560 1.12 22.31 -3.29
N ILE A 561 1.87 21.30 -2.83
CA ILE A 561 1.46 19.89 -2.89
C ILE A 561 0.90 19.36 -1.56
N LYS A 562 0.79 20.23 -0.54
CA LYS A 562 0.47 19.83 0.84
C LYS A 562 -1.03 19.69 1.04
N ALA A 563 -1.60 18.63 0.47
CA ALA A 563 -3.00 18.27 0.71
C ALA A 563 -3.17 16.76 0.85
N ILE A 564 -4.20 16.37 1.60
CA ILE A 564 -4.72 15.01 1.68
C ILE A 564 -6.11 15.02 1.06
N SER A 565 -6.26 14.31 -0.06
CA SER A 565 -7.54 14.04 -0.70
C SER A 565 -8.20 12.84 -0.02
N CYS A 566 -9.28 13.08 0.72
CA CYS A 566 -9.99 12.05 1.46
C CYS A 566 -11.41 11.86 0.93
N MET A 567 -11.89 10.62 1.00
CA MET A 567 -13.20 10.16 0.49
C MET A 567 -13.38 10.46 -1.01
N SER A 568 -12.29 10.33 -1.77
CA SER A 568 -12.21 10.80 -3.15
C SER A 568 -12.05 9.67 -4.17
N GLN A 569 -12.41 8.43 -3.83
CA GLN A 569 -12.30 7.29 -4.76
C GLN A 569 -13.58 7.06 -5.60
N ILE A 570 -14.35 8.12 -5.87
CA ILE A 570 -15.43 8.05 -6.86
C ILE A 570 -14.84 8.03 -8.28
N PRO A 571 -15.42 7.28 -9.23
CA PRO A 571 -14.84 7.11 -10.57
C PRO A 571 -14.49 8.43 -11.26
N GLN A 572 -15.37 9.42 -11.20
CA GLN A 572 -15.16 10.72 -11.85
C GLN A 572 -13.89 11.42 -11.33
N ILE A 573 -13.64 11.40 -10.01
CA ILE A 573 -12.42 11.98 -9.44
C ILE A 573 -11.18 11.14 -9.79
N LEU A 574 -11.30 9.81 -9.76
CA LEU A 574 -10.17 8.91 -10.09
C LEU A 574 -9.61 9.23 -11.48
N PHE A 575 -10.45 9.46 -12.47
CA PHE A 575 -10.03 9.74 -13.84
C PHE A 575 -9.80 11.22 -14.14
N HIS A 576 -10.59 12.15 -13.58
CA HIS A 576 -10.43 13.60 -13.81
C HIS A 576 -9.25 14.19 -13.05
N SER A 577 -9.11 13.83 -11.77
CA SER A 577 -8.13 14.45 -10.86
C SER A 577 -6.91 13.56 -10.62
N GLN A 578 -7.10 12.25 -10.53
CA GLN A 578 -6.03 11.38 -9.98
C GLN A 578 -5.25 10.62 -11.04
N LEU A 579 -5.79 10.38 -12.22
CA LEU A 579 -5.06 9.72 -13.31
C LEU A 579 -4.06 10.62 -14.05
N PRO A 580 -4.39 11.89 -14.36
CA PRO A 580 -3.51 12.76 -15.14
C PRO A 580 -2.17 13.03 -14.45
N GLN A 581 -1.08 12.94 -15.21
CA GLN A 581 0.31 13.11 -14.73
C GLN A 581 0.82 14.54 -14.94
N ASN A 582 -0.08 15.50 -15.17
CA ASN A 582 0.20 16.88 -15.51
C ASN A 582 0.40 17.79 -14.28
N ARG A 583 0.54 17.23 -13.07
CA ARG A 583 0.69 17.95 -11.80
C ARG A 583 1.48 17.11 -10.80
N PRO A 584 2.04 17.68 -9.73
CA PRO A 584 2.68 16.88 -8.70
C PRO A 584 1.68 15.95 -7.98
N PRO A 585 2.09 14.76 -7.52
CA PRO A 585 1.24 13.87 -6.76
C PRO A 585 0.94 14.44 -5.36
N ILE A 586 -0.29 14.22 -4.90
CA ILE A 586 -0.73 14.57 -3.53
C ILE A 586 -1.08 13.29 -2.75
N LEU A 587 -1.25 13.42 -1.43
CA LEU A 587 -1.67 12.31 -0.58
C LEU A 587 -3.13 12.00 -0.86
N ILE A 588 -3.48 10.72 -1.07
CA ILE A 588 -4.88 10.30 -1.29
C ILE A 588 -5.21 9.13 -0.40
N ARG A 589 -6.24 9.29 0.44
CA ARG A 589 -6.65 8.27 1.39
C ARG A 589 -7.20 7.05 0.66
N ASN A 590 -6.61 5.89 0.94
CA ASN A 590 -6.68 4.70 0.09
C ASN A 590 -7.66 3.63 0.61
N SER A 591 -8.34 3.87 1.74
CA SER A 591 -9.25 2.93 2.41
C SER A 591 -10.28 3.65 3.30
N ASP A 592 -11.15 2.92 4.00
CA ASP A 592 -12.00 3.49 5.06
C ASP A 592 -11.17 3.85 6.32
N ASP A 593 -11.81 4.38 7.37
CA ASP A 593 -11.09 4.81 8.57
C ASP A 593 -10.44 3.63 9.32
N PHE A 594 -9.34 3.91 10.02
CA PHE A 594 -8.85 3.09 11.11
C PHE A 594 -9.79 3.20 12.32
N PHE A 595 -10.44 2.08 12.66
CA PHE A 595 -11.34 1.97 13.81
C PHE A 595 -10.66 1.23 14.96
N PRO A 596 -10.09 1.93 15.97
CA PRO A 596 -9.36 1.28 17.06
C PRO A 596 -10.22 0.27 17.83
N GLU A 597 -11.51 0.56 17.99
CA GLU A 597 -12.43 -0.26 18.79
C GLU A 597 -13.06 -1.45 18.03
N ILE A 598 -12.71 -1.67 16.76
CA ILE A 598 -13.31 -2.75 15.93
C ILE A 598 -12.20 -3.74 15.53
N PRO A 599 -11.96 -4.81 16.33
CA PRO A 599 -10.85 -5.74 16.10
C PRO A 599 -10.82 -6.38 14.70
N THR A 600 -11.99 -6.70 14.13
CA THR A 600 -12.10 -7.32 12.80
C THR A 600 -11.75 -6.37 11.66
N SER A 601 -11.70 -5.05 11.92
CA SER A 601 -11.35 -4.05 10.91
C SER A 601 -9.85 -4.00 10.63
N HIS A 602 -8.97 -4.36 11.59
CA HIS A 602 -7.52 -4.18 11.43
C HIS A 602 -6.91 -5.02 10.29
N PRO A 603 -7.14 -6.34 10.22
CA PRO A 603 -6.58 -7.14 9.12
C PRO A 603 -7.23 -6.76 7.79
N TRP A 604 -8.54 -6.46 7.80
CA TRP A 604 -9.28 -6.01 6.62
C TRP A 604 -8.76 -4.66 6.08
N HIS A 605 -8.39 -3.73 6.97
CA HIS A 605 -7.83 -2.43 6.61
C HIS A 605 -6.53 -2.58 5.84
N VAL A 606 -5.60 -3.38 6.35
CA VAL A 606 -4.31 -3.63 5.70
C VAL A 606 -4.50 -4.41 4.40
N PHE A 607 -5.36 -5.43 4.39
CA PHE A 607 -5.73 -6.18 3.19
C PHE A 607 -6.32 -5.29 2.10
N THR A 608 -7.27 -4.41 2.45
CA THR A 608 -7.91 -3.47 1.53
C THR A 608 -6.90 -2.50 0.94
N ASN A 609 -6.05 -1.88 1.77
CA ASN A 609 -5.05 -0.94 1.29
C ASN A 609 -4.04 -1.60 0.33
N ALA A 610 -3.56 -2.80 0.65
CA ALA A 610 -2.60 -3.53 -0.18
C ALA A 610 -3.17 -3.85 -1.58
N HIS A 611 -4.45 -4.24 -1.66
CA HIS A 611 -5.10 -4.56 -2.93
C HIS A 611 -5.55 -3.31 -3.69
N ASN A 612 -6.06 -2.28 -3.02
CA ASN A 612 -6.37 -1.00 -3.65
C ASN A 612 -5.12 -0.39 -4.33
N SER A 613 -3.95 -0.60 -3.72
CA SER A 613 -2.66 -0.15 -4.25
C SER A 613 -2.25 -0.81 -5.56
N LEU A 614 -2.85 -1.94 -5.96
CA LEU A 614 -2.68 -2.52 -7.30
C LEU A 614 -3.18 -1.56 -8.38
N PHE A 615 -4.26 -0.81 -8.09
CA PHE A 615 -4.80 0.22 -8.98
C PHE A 615 -4.20 1.59 -8.69
N THR A 616 -4.17 2.02 -7.42
CA THR A 616 -3.81 3.41 -7.08
C THR A 616 -2.33 3.73 -7.29
N GLN A 617 -1.43 2.74 -7.40
CA GLN A 617 -0.04 2.95 -7.83
C GLN A 617 0.09 3.57 -9.24
N HIS A 618 -0.93 3.43 -10.09
CA HIS A 618 -0.92 3.94 -11.46
C HIS A 618 -1.54 5.33 -11.58
N LEU A 619 -2.08 5.86 -10.49
CA LEU A 619 -2.59 7.21 -10.39
C LEU A 619 -1.45 8.16 -9.97
N ASN A 620 -1.61 9.45 -10.27
CA ASN A 620 -0.73 10.54 -9.87
C ASN A 620 -0.96 10.92 -8.39
N LEU A 621 -0.63 10.00 -7.49
CA LEU A 621 -0.86 10.16 -6.06
C LEU A 621 0.19 9.42 -5.22
N ILE A 622 0.19 9.72 -3.93
CA ILE A 622 0.84 8.90 -2.90
C ILE A 622 -0.29 8.29 -2.03
N PRO A 623 -0.40 6.95 -1.95
CA PRO A 623 -1.46 6.32 -1.17
C PRO A 623 -1.28 6.59 0.33
N ASP A 624 -2.33 7.11 0.95
CA ASP A 624 -2.42 7.32 2.38
C ASP A 624 -3.24 6.19 3.01
N TRP A 625 -2.56 5.40 3.86
CA TRP A 625 -3.13 4.21 4.50
C TRP A 625 -3.80 4.51 5.85
N ASP A 626 -4.07 5.79 6.12
CA ASP A 626 -4.70 6.34 7.30
C ASP A 626 -3.87 6.26 8.58
N MET A 627 -4.24 7.09 9.55
CA MET A 627 -3.67 7.15 10.88
C MET A 627 -3.83 5.83 11.66
N PHE A 628 -3.04 5.66 12.72
CA PHE A 628 -3.18 4.53 13.65
C PHE A 628 -2.67 4.91 15.05
N GLN A 629 -2.93 4.04 16.05
CA GLN A 629 -2.44 4.21 17.41
C GLN A 629 -1.22 3.32 17.67
N THR A 630 -0.18 3.88 18.27
CA THR A 630 1.06 3.19 18.65
C THR A 630 0.91 2.37 19.91
N VAL A 631 -0.15 2.60 20.69
CA VAL A 631 -0.54 1.78 21.85
C VAL A 631 -1.88 1.09 21.58
N HIS A 632 -1.81 -0.13 21.04
CA HIS A 632 -2.94 -0.97 20.65
C HIS A 632 -2.47 -2.43 20.37
N ASP A 633 -3.37 -3.41 20.46
CA ASP A 633 -3.09 -4.82 20.15
C ASP A 633 -2.56 -5.08 18.73
N TYR A 634 -2.81 -4.14 17.81
CA TYR A 634 -2.40 -4.19 16.40
C TYR A 634 -1.37 -3.10 16.04
N SER A 635 -0.73 -2.44 17.02
CA SER A 635 0.15 -1.30 16.75
C SER A 635 1.33 -1.67 15.87
N GLY A 636 2.03 -2.75 16.19
CA GLY A 636 3.13 -3.24 15.36
C GLY A 636 2.67 -3.62 13.94
N PHE A 637 1.52 -4.29 13.85
CA PHE A 637 0.91 -4.72 12.57
C PHE A 637 0.61 -3.51 11.68
N HIS A 638 0.02 -2.44 12.23
CA HIS A 638 -0.24 -1.21 11.49
C HIS A 638 1.03 -0.41 11.19
N ALA A 639 1.96 -0.30 12.13
CA ALA A 639 3.25 0.37 11.94
C ALA A 639 4.03 -0.24 10.76
N ALA A 640 4.15 -1.57 10.74
CA ALA A 640 4.82 -2.27 9.65
C ALA A 640 4.11 -2.05 8.31
N ALA A 641 2.78 -2.14 8.28
CA ALA A 641 2.00 -1.89 7.07
C ALA A 641 2.23 -0.48 6.50
N ARG A 642 2.28 0.55 7.35
CA ARG A 642 2.58 1.92 6.90
C ARG A 642 4.05 2.06 6.45
N CYS A 643 5.00 1.41 7.12
CA CYS A 643 6.42 1.47 6.72
C CYS A 643 6.67 0.87 5.33
N VAL A 644 5.95 -0.18 4.94
CA VAL A 644 6.08 -0.79 3.60
C VAL A 644 5.14 -0.19 2.55
N SER A 645 4.24 0.73 2.94
CA SER A 645 3.22 1.28 2.04
C SER A 645 3.77 2.20 0.94
N GLY A 646 4.95 2.80 1.13
CA GLY A 646 5.43 3.90 0.27
C GLY A 646 4.70 5.22 0.48
N GLY A 647 3.78 5.29 1.45
CA GLY A 647 3.00 6.46 1.86
C GLY A 647 3.44 7.09 3.20
N PRO A 648 2.66 8.05 3.72
CA PRO A 648 2.97 8.74 4.97
C PRO A 648 2.63 7.90 6.21
N ILE A 649 3.11 8.32 7.38
CA ILE A 649 2.78 7.72 8.67
C ILE A 649 2.21 8.78 9.60
N TYR A 650 0.97 8.57 10.03
CA TYR A 650 0.32 9.41 11.02
C TYR A 650 -0.01 8.62 12.28
N ILE A 651 0.36 9.16 13.42
CA ILE A 651 -0.06 8.66 14.72
C ILE A 651 -1.26 9.47 15.22
N THR A 652 -2.18 8.82 15.92
CA THR A 652 -3.36 9.46 16.54
C THR A 652 -3.54 8.97 17.98
N ASP A 653 -2.42 8.84 18.65
CA ASP A 653 -2.33 8.39 20.04
C ASP A 653 -3.07 9.33 20.97
N VAL A 654 -3.79 8.75 21.92
CA VAL A 654 -4.31 9.50 23.07
C VAL A 654 -3.12 10.14 23.78
N PRO A 655 -3.14 11.46 24.06
CA PRO A 655 -2.00 12.13 24.69
C PRO A 655 -1.54 11.42 25.97
N GLY A 656 -0.28 10.99 25.99
CA GLY A 656 0.36 10.29 27.10
C GLY A 656 0.35 8.76 26.96
N GLN A 657 -0.25 8.23 25.89
CA GLN A 657 -0.23 6.82 25.54
C GLN A 657 0.53 6.62 24.23
N HIS A 658 1.86 6.65 24.31
CA HIS A 658 2.76 6.56 23.16
C HIS A 658 3.73 5.40 23.34
N ASP A 659 3.89 4.58 22.31
CA ASP A 659 4.95 3.57 22.24
C ASP A 659 6.17 4.19 21.54
N LEU A 660 7.12 4.67 22.35
CA LEU A 660 8.34 5.31 21.84
C LEU A 660 9.24 4.34 21.10
N ASP A 661 9.29 3.07 21.50
CA ASP A 661 10.13 2.07 20.85
C ASP A 661 9.58 1.76 19.45
N LEU A 662 8.26 1.66 19.31
CA LEU A 662 7.62 1.50 18.01
C LEU A 662 7.79 2.75 17.12
N ILE A 663 7.61 3.95 17.66
CA ILE A 663 7.86 5.21 16.94
C ILE A 663 9.31 5.26 16.43
N ASN A 664 10.27 4.85 17.26
CA ASN A 664 11.68 4.80 16.90
C ASN A 664 11.98 3.77 15.82
N GLN A 665 11.20 2.69 15.67
CA GLN A 665 11.38 1.75 14.56
C GLN A 665 10.92 2.31 13.21
N MET A 666 10.00 3.27 13.20
CA MET A 666 9.46 3.88 11.98
C MET A 666 10.21 5.15 11.54
N THR A 667 10.98 5.75 12.45
CA THR A 667 11.51 7.11 12.29
C THR A 667 12.99 7.26 12.61
N GLY A 668 13.60 8.36 12.18
CA GLY A 668 14.95 8.76 12.57
C GLY A 668 15.14 10.28 12.61
N PRO A 669 16.05 10.77 13.46
CA PRO A 669 16.39 12.19 13.51
C PRO A 669 17.26 12.59 12.31
N THR A 670 16.96 13.73 11.70
CA THR A 670 17.82 14.33 10.66
C THR A 670 18.97 15.12 11.30
N PRO A 671 20.02 15.45 10.52
CA PRO A 671 21.09 16.36 10.96
C PRO A 671 20.63 17.72 11.49
N ARG A 672 19.40 18.14 11.12
CA ARG A 672 18.78 19.39 11.57
C ARG A 672 17.79 19.21 12.72
N GLY A 673 17.75 18.03 13.33
CA GLY A 673 16.92 17.73 14.52
C GLY A 673 15.45 17.46 14.23
N LYS A 674 15.05 17.30 12.96
CA LYS A 674 13.69 16.88 12.60
C LYS A 674 13.54 15.37 12.73
N THR A 675 12.31 14.89 12.90
CA THR A 675 12.02 13.45 12.81
C THR A 675 11.34 13.15 11.49
N ILE A 676 11.93 12.23 10.73
CA ILE A 676 11.39 11.74 9.45
C ILE A 676 11.08 10.26 9.50
N ILE A 677 10.18 9.81 8.63
CA ILE A 677 9.86 8.41 8.37
C ILE A 677 10.74 7.84 7.25
N PHE A 678 10.81 6.52 7.16
CA PHE A 678 11.56 5.81 6.12
C PHE A 678 10.63 5.30 5.02
N ARG A 679 10.12 6.23 4.21
CA ARG A 679 9.20 5.92 3.11
C ARG A 679 9.94 5.28 1.91
N PRO A 680 9.59 4.04 1.49
CA PRO A 680 10.12 3.43 0.27
C PRO A 680 9.83 4.25 -1.00
N SER A 681 10.61 4.01 -2.06
CA SER A 681 10.48 4.77 -3.32
C SER A 681 9.24 4.38 -4.13
N ILE A 682 8.83 3.10 -4.03
CA ILE A 682 7.72 2.53 -4.77
C ILE A 682 6.55 2.27 -3.81
N VAL A 683 5.32 2.43 -4.30
CA VAL A 683 4.11 2.11 -3.54
C VAL A 683 4.10 0.63 -3.16
N GLY A 684 3.79 0.35 -1.89
CA GLY A 684 3.58 -1.00 -1.39
C GLY A 684 2.23 -1.57 -1.85
N LYS A 685 2.23 -2.79 -2.34
CA LYS A 685 1.02 -3.47 -2.86
C LYS A 685 1.03 -4.96 -2.58
N SER A 686 -0.14 -5.59 -2.64
CA SER A 686 -0.25 -7.05 -2.56
C SER A 686 0.58 -7.72 -3.67
N LEU A 687 1.36 -8.76 -3.33
CA LEU A 687 2.08 -9.57 -4.33
C LEU A 687 1.27 -10.78 -4.82
N ASP A 688 0.07 -10.99 -4.27
CA ASP A 688 -0.82 -12.11 -4.58
C ASP A 688 -2.23 -11.61 -4.84
N GLN A 689 -2.47 -11.14 -6.06
CA GLN A 689 -3.67 -10.37 -6.42
C GLN A 689 -4.95 -11.21 -6.44
N TYR A 690 -4.84 -12.54 -6.44
CA TYR A 690 -5.96 -13.46 -6.53
C TYR A 690 -6.27 -14.19 -5.21
N ASN A 691 -5.48 -13.95 -4.16
CA ASN A 691 -5.70 -14.56 -2.86
C ASN A 691 -6.82 -13.82 -2.12
N GLY A 692 -7.90 -14.53 -1.80
CA GLY A 692 -9.01 -14.00 -1.04
C GLY A 692 -8.64 -13.71 0.43
N TYR A 693 -9.40 -12.84 1.07
CA TYR A 693 -9.22 -12.48 2.49
C TYR A 693 -9.31 -13.69 3.44
N ASP A 694 -10.06 -14.73 3.04
CA ASP A 694 -10.31 -15.95 3.82
C ASP A 694 -9.62 -17.20 3.26
N ASP A 695 -8.65 -17.04 2.34
CA ASP A 695 -7.91 -18.17 1.76
C ASP A 695 -6.84 -18.75 2.73
N ASP A 696 -6.76 -18.26 3.99
CA ASP A 696 -5.77 -18.67 5.02
C ASP A 696 -4.30 -18.58 4.52
N HIS A 697 -3.98 -17.50 3.83
CA HIS A 697 -2.62 -17.17 3.38
C HIS A 697 -2.05 -15.96 4.12
N ILE A 698 -0.73 -15.92 4.23
CA ILE A 698 -0.02 -14.71 4.62
C ILE A 698 -0.24 -13.67 3.51
N LEU A 699 -0.47 -12.42 3.88
CA LEU A 699 -0.52 -11.30 2.95
C LEU A 699 0.88 -10.71 2.79
N PRO A 700 1.58 -10.94 1.65
CA PRO A 700 2.81 -10.23 1.33
C PRO A 700 2.52 -8.88 0.69
N ILE A 701 3.05 -7.82 1.29
CA ILE A 701 3.03 -6.45 0.76
C ILE A 701 4.44 -6.12 0.29
N GLY A 702 4.63 -6.06 -1.03
CA GLY A 702 5.91 -5.80 -1.66
C GLY A 702 6.10 -4.33 -2.03
N THR A 703 7.30 -3.82 -1.78
CA THR A 703 7.77 -2.50 -2.22
C THR A 703 9.26 -2.56 -2.59
N TYR A 704 9.78 -1.49 -3.18
CA TYR A 704 11.17 -1.34 -3.59
C TYR A 704 11.67 0.06 -3.22
N HIS A 705 12.93 0.16 -2.81
CA HIS A 705 13.57 1.44 -2.55
C HIS A 705 14.94 1.54 -3.23
N GLY A 706 15.19 2.67 -3.89
CA GLY A 706 16.44 2.96 -4.59
C GLY A 706 16.35 2.82 -6.12
N ALA A 707 17.50 2.90 -6.78
CA ALA A 707 17.60 2.79 -8.24
C ALA A 707 17.55 1.33 -8.70
N ALA A 708 17.10 1.07 -9.93
CA ALA A 708 17.10 -0.27 -10.53
C ALA A 708 18.47 -0.98 -10.35
N TYR A 709 18.44 -2.30 -10.17
CA TYR A 709 19.60 -3.19 -9.95
C TYR A 709 20.41 -2.99 -8.66
N THR A 710 20.22 -1.86 -7.97
CA THR A 710 21.04 -1.48 -6.79
C THR A 710 20.20 -1.16 -5.56
N GLY A 711 18.90 -0.95 -5.73
CA GLY A 711 17.93 -0.78 -4.65
C GLY A 711 17.56 -2.11 -3.99
N THR A 712 16.75 -1.99 -2.95
CA THR A 712 16.38 -3.08 -2.05
C THR A 712 14.91 -3.44 -2.25
N GLY A 713 14.64 -4.72 -2.49
CA GLY A 713 13.29 -5.28 -2.45
C GLY A 713 12.87 -5.52 -1.01
N ILE A 714 11.68 -5.07 -0.63
CA ILE A 714 11.15 -5.18 0.74
C ILE A 714 9.80 -5.87 0.68
N ILE A 715 9.57 -6.86 1.54
CA ILE A 715 8.26 -7.47 1.74
C ILE A 715 7.89 -7.37 3.22
N GLY A 716 6.74 -6.74 3.49
CA GLY A 716 6.05 -6.91 4.77
C GLY A 716 5.10 -8.10 4.68
N PHE A 717 5.24 -9.06 5.59
CA PHE A 717 4.36 -10.22 5.71
C PHE A 717 3.36 -9.99 6.84
N PHE A 718 2.09 -10.24 6.58
CA PHE A 718 1.00 -9.99 7.53
C PHE A 718 0.07 -11.18 7.62
N ASN A 719 -0.14 -11.70 8.84
CA ASN A 719 -1.16 -12.72 9.04
C ASN A 719 -2.54 -12.06 9.20
N VAL A 720 -3.31 -12.09 8.11
CA VAL A 720 -4.69 -11.59 8.07
C VAL A 720 -5.73 -12.64 8.45
N SER A 721 -5.33 -13.87 8.77
CA SER A 721 -6.22 -14.94 9.18
C SER A 721 -6.41 -15.00 10.70
N GLN A 722 -7.36 -15.84 11.15
CA GLN A 722 -7.59 -16.11 12.58
C GLN A 722 -6.83 -17.35 13.09
N ARG A 723 -5.77 -17.77 12.39
CA ARG A 723 -4.91 -18.90 12.78
C ARG A 723 -3.43 -18.59 12.54
N PRO A 724 -2.49 -19.21 13.26
CA PRO A 724 -1.09 -19.15 12.86
C PRO A 724 -0.89 -19.75 11.47
N LEU A 725 0.00 -19.14 10.69
CA LEU A 725 0.33 -19.55 9.33
C LEU A 725 1.84 -19.60 9.15
N SER A 726 2.30 -20.57 8.35
CA SER A 726 3.69 -20.71 7.92
C SER A 726 3.74 -20.87 6.41
N GLU A 727 4.67 -20.21 5.74
CA GLU A 727 4.86 -20.29 4.28
C GLU A 727 6.34 -20.34 3.90
N LEU A 728 6.62 -20.90 2.71
CA LEU A 728 7.93 -20.90 2.08
C LEU A 728 7.91 -19.89 0.93
N VAL A 729 8.78 -18.88 1.01
CA VAL A 729 8.78 -17.74 0.07
C VAL A 729 10.07 -17.76 -0.74
N PRO A 730 10.02 -17.74 -2.07
CA PRO A 730 11.22 -17.72 -2.90
C PRO A 730 11.83 -16.32 -2.97
N LEU A 731 13.15 -16.23 -3.19
CA LEU A 731 13.84 -14.97 -3.45
C LEU A 731 13.21 -14.22 -4.63
N SER A 732 12.74 -14.92 -5.66
CA SER A 732 12.05 -14.34 -6.83
C SER A 732 10.77 -13.58 -6.50
N LYS A 733 10.20 -13.73 -5.29
CA LYS A 733 9.02 -12.98 -4.85
C LYS A 733 9.38 -11.54 -4.46
N PHE A 734 10.63 -11.25 -4.11
CA PHE A 734 11.07 -9.93 -3.69
C PHE A 734 11.07 -8.95 -4.87
N PRO A 735 10.44 -7.77 -4.77
CA PRO A 735 10.45 -6.79 -5.85
C PRO A 735 11.87 -6.37 -6.26
N GLY A 736 12.13 -6.32 -7.57
CA GLY A 736 13.38 -5.80 -8.11
C GLY A 736 14.60 -6.73 -7.98
N VAL A 737 14.42 -8.00 -7.59
CA VAL A 737 15.50 -8.99 -7.67
C VAL A 737 15.72 -9.47 -9.10
N GLU A 738 16.96 -9.84 -9.40
CA GLU A 738 17.43 -10.17 -10.75
C GLU A 738 18.12 -11.53 -10.77
N GLU A 739 17.99 -12.28 -11.87
CA GLU A 739 18.42 -13.68 -11.93
C GLU A 739 19.92 -13.91 -11.69
N ALA A 740 20.76 -13.04 -12.27
CA ALA A 740 22.22 -13.19 -12.26
C ALA A 740 22.91 -12.52 -11.05
N GLN A 741 22.15 -11.90 -10.14
CA GLN A 741 22.70 -11.14 -9.02
C GLN A 741 22.55 -11.92 -7.70
N PHE A 742 23.54 -11.74 -6.81
CA PHE A 742 23.49 -12.29 -5.46
C PHE A 742 22.78 -11.33 -4.51
N TYR A 743 22.02 -11.88 -3.58
CA TYR A 743 21.29 -11.14 -2.56
C TYR A 743 21.53 -11.75 -1.19
N VAL A 744 21.46 -10.94 -0.15
CA VAL A 744 21.21 -11.40 1.22
C VAL A 744 19.84 -10.91 1.67
N ILE A 745 19.09 -11.75 2.36
CA ILE A 745 17.80 -11.40 2.95
C ILE A 745 18.01 -11.17 4.44
N ARG A 746 17.50 -10.05 4.96
CA ARG A 746 17.51 -9.74 6.39
C ARG A 746 16.10 -9.60 6.92
N ALA A 747 15.80 -10.23 8.06
CA ALA A 747 14.55 -10.04 8.79
C ALA A 747 14.66 -8.85 9.78
N HIS A 748 13.59 -8.08 9.90
CA HIS A 748 13.53 -6.92 10.80
C HIS A 748 13.54 -7.34 12.26
N PHE A 749 12.66 -8.26 12.65
CA PHE A 749 12.45 -8.64 14.05
C PHE A 749 13.68 -9.28 14.71
N SER A 750 14.30 -10.25 14.04
CA SER A 750 15.46 -10.97 14.58
C SER A 750 16.78 -10.27 14.29
N GLY A 751 16.84 -9.48 13.21
CA GLY A 751 18.07 -8.99 12.62
C GLY A 751 18.91 -10.06 11.90
N ALA A 752 18.43 -11.30 11.81
CA ALA A 752 19.14 -12.40 11.16
C ALA A 752 19.27 -12.19 9.65
N ILE A 753 20.36 -12.68 9.08
CA ILE A 753 20.71 -12.51 7.67
C ILE A 753 20.93 -13.89 7.02
N SER A 754 20.47 -14.03 5.78
CA SER A 754 20.70 -15.23 4.98
C SER A 754 22.15 -15.29 4.46
N GLN A 755 22.58 -16.48 4.08
CA GLN A 755 23.73 -16.60 3.19
C GLN A 755 23.42 -15.92 1.83
N PRO A 756 24.44 -15.57 1.03
CA PRO A 756 24.25 -15.10 -0.33
C PRO A 756 23.42 -16.10 -1.16
N MET A 757 22.37 -15.61 -1.82
CA MET A 757 21.41 -16.40 -2.60
C MET A 757 21.25 -15.79 -4.00
N GLN A 758 20.89 -16.62 -4.98
CA GLN A 758 20.51 -16.18 -6.33
C GLN A 758 19.14 -16.74 -6.68
N VAL A 759 18.40 -16.05 -7.55
CA VAL A 759 17.06 -16.50 -7.96
C VAL A 759 17.11 -17.86 -8.68
N VAL A 760 18.20 -18.14 -9.39
CA VAL A 760 18.39 -19.40 -10.11
C VAL A 760 18.68 -20.59 -9.19
N ASP A 761 18.99 -20.35 -7.91
CA ASP A 761 19.18 -21.43 -6.93
C ASP A 761 17.80 -22.02 -6.55
N PRO A 762 17.55 -23.32 -6.83
CA PRO A 762 16.28 -23.97 -6.49
C PRO A 762 15.96 -23.99 -4.99
N GLN A 763 16.94 -23.73 -4.13
CA GLN A 763 16.80 -23.70 -2.67
C GLN A 763 16.80 -22.27 -2.11
N ALA A 764 16.67 -21.25 -2.97
CA ALA A 764 16.56 -19.85 -2.57
C ALA A 764 15.18 -19.53 -1.95
N LEU A 765 14.85 -20.22 -0.86
CA LEU A 765 13.60 -20.14 -0.10
C LEU A 765 13.87 -19.60 1.30
N VAL A 766 12.98 -18.74 1.78
CA VAL A 766 12.92 -18.30 3.17
C VAL A 766 11.65 -18.82 3.84
N TYR A 767 11.77 -19.21 5.10
CA TYR A 767 10.64 -19.60 5.94
C TYR A 767 10.07 -18.35 6.63
N VAL A 768 8.74 -18.21 6.58
CA VAL A 768 8.00 -17.17 7.30
C VAL A 768 6.87 -17.83 8.07
N SER A 769 6.85 -17.65 9.39
CA SER A 769 5.76 -18.08 10.26
C SER A 769 5.28 -16.95 11.14
N LEU A 770 3.96 -16.76 11.18
CA LEU A 770 3.31 -15.64 11.85
C LEU A 770 2.15 -16.13 12.72
N ALA A 771 2.13 -15.66 13.97
CA ALA A 771 0.98 -15.82 14.87
C ALA A 771 -0.24 -15.07 14.30
N VAL A 772 -1.42 -15.28 14.88
CA VAL A 772 -2.58 -14.40 14.60
C VAL A 772 -2.19 -12.96 14.93
N ARG A 773 -2.50 -12.00 14.04
CA ARG A 773 -2.04 -10.59 14.13
C ARG A 773 -0.52 -10.40 13.97
N GLY A 774 0.22 -11.47 13.68
CA GLY A 774 1.66 -11.43 13.48
C GLY A 774 2.03 -10.73 12.18
N TYR A 775 3.22 -10.13 12.18
CA TYR A 775 3.84 -9.55 11.00
C TYR A 775 5.36 -9.72 11.07
N ASP A 776 6.07 -9.53 9.96
CA ASP A 776 7.52 -9.31 9.88
C ASP A 776 7.85 -8.56 8.59
N ILE A 777 9.02 -7.94 8.51
CA ILE A 777 9.52 -7.32 7.28
C ILE A 777 10.85 -7.95 6.93
N LEU A 778 10.93 -8.51 5.73
CA LEU A 778 12.18 -9.01 5.16
C LEU A 778 12.61 -8.10 4.02
N SER A 779 13.90 -7.86 3.91
CA SER A 779 14.50 -7.04 2.85
C SER A 779 15.60 -7.82 2.13
N ALA A 780 15.53 -7.87 0.80
CA ALA A 780 16.53 -8.49 -0.07
C ALA A 780 17.51 -7.42 -0.56
N TYR A 781 18.73 -7.44 -0.04
CA TYR A 781 19.77 -6.48 -0.36
C TYR A 781 20.69 -7.02 -1.47
N PRO A 782 20.87 -6.28 -2.57
CA PRO A 782 21.77 -6.68 -3.63
C PRO A 782 23.23 -6.67 -3.15
N LEU A 783 23.95 -7.73 -3.45
CA LEU A 783 25.39 -7.84 -3.17
C LEU A 783 26.22 -7.32 -4.33
N ARG A 784 27.27 -6.57 -3.98
CA ARG A 784 28.33 -6.20 -4.91
C ARG A 784 29.60 -6.98 -4.58
N GLY A 785 30.09 -7.74 -5.55
CA GLY A 785 31.29 -8.56 -5.42
C GLY A 785 32.57 -7.80 -5.80
N PHE A 786 33.59 -7.93 -4.96
CA PHE A 786 34.94 -7.42 -5.19
C PHE A 786 35.93 -8.57 -5.18
N VAL A 787 36.39 -8.97 -6.37
CA VAL A 787 37.31 -10.10 -6.56
C VAL A 787 38.72 -9.70 -6.15
N ASP A 788 39.33 -10.45 -5.25
CA ASP A 788 40.77 -10.45 -5.00
C ASP A 788 41.46 -11.52 -5.85
N GLN A 789 42.09 -11.09 -6.93
CA GLN A 789 42.78 -11.98 -7.87
C GLN A 789 43.96 -12.74 -7.23
N LYS A 790 44.54 -12.24 -6.14
CA LYS A 790 45.71 -12.88 -5.51
C LYS A 790 45.31 -14.11 -4.70
N ASN A 791 44.17 -14.02 -4.02
CA ASN A 791 43.68 -15.03 -3.08
C ASN A 791 42.50 -15.84 -3.62
N ASP A 792 42.08 -15.57 -4.86
CA ASP A 792 40.93 -16.19 -5.53
C ASP A 792 39.65 -16.16 -4.67
N ASN A 793 39.44 -15.05 -3.96
CA ASN A 793 38.31 -14.84 -3.06
C ASN A 793 37.50 -13.61 -3.51
N THR A 794 36.19 -13.62 -3.26
CA THR A 794 35.31 -12.49 -3.55
C THR A 794 34.74 -11.94 -2.24
N THR A 795 34.99 -10.67 -1.96
CA THR A 795 34.30 -9.95 -0.88
C THR A 795 32.98 -9.42 -1.40
N TRP A 796 31.87 -9.91 -0.83
CA TRP A 796 30.52 -9.45 -1.14
C TRP A 796 30.08 -8.40 -0.13
N ILE A 797 29.56 -7.28 -0.62
CA ILE A 797 29.17 -6.14 0.20
C ILE A 797 27.74 -5.73 -0.12
N ALA A 798 26.93 -5.48 0.91
CA ALA A 798 25.63 -4.84 0.81
C ALA A 798 25.47 -3.72 1.84
N ASN A 799 24.82 -2.63 1.44
CA ASN A 799 24.41 -1.57 2.37
C ASN A 799 23.01 -1.90 2.89
N LEU A 800 22.90 -2.13 4.20
CA LEU A 800 21.66 -2.53 4.87
C LEU A 800 20.80 -1.34 5.30
N GLY A 801 21.29 -0.11 5.12
CA GLY A 801 20.64 1.11 5.60
C GLY A 801 20.67 1.21 7.12
N LEU A 802 19.67 1.87 7.70
CA LEU A 802 19.59 2.03 9.16
C LEU A 802 19.01 0.78 9.82
N LEU A 803 19.79 0.13 10.68
CA LEU A 803 19.39 -1.04 11.44
C LEU A 803 18.35 -0.70 12.52
N GLY A 804 17.54 -1.70 12.87
CA GLY A 804 16.44 -1.56 13.84
C GLY A 804 15.25 -0.73 13.32
N LYS A 805 15.25 -0.36 12.03
CA LYS A 805 14.15 0.36 11.38
C LYS A 805 13.38 -0.58 10.46
N MET A 806 12.05 -0.52 10.53
CA MET A 806 11.14 -1.38 9.75
C MET A 806 11.39 -1.29 8.24
N ALA A 807 11.71 -0.10 7.73
CA ALA A 807 12.09 0.14 6.34
C ALA A 807 13.48 0.81 6.25
N GLY A 808 14.46 0.32 7.01
CA GLY A 808 15.78 0.93 7.16
C GLY A 808 16.55 1.20 5.87
N ALA A 809 16.33 0.40 4.83
CA ALA A 809 16.87 0.62 3.49
C ALA A 809 16.45 1.98 2.91
N ALA A 810 15.24 2.46 3.25
CA ALA A 810 14.72 3.74 2.78
C ALA A 810 15.37 4.98 3.40
N ALA A 811 16.33 4.78 4.32
CA ALA A 811 17.21 5.86 4.79
C ALA A 811 18.34 6.19 3.80
N ILE A 812 18.65 5.28 2.86
CA ILE A 812 19.73 5.44 1.90
C ILE A 812 19.29 6.39 0.78
N VAL A 813 19.98 7.51 0.61
CA VAL A 813 19.77 8.41 -0.54
C VAL A 813 20.59 7.93 -1.74
N GLY A 814 21.80 7.45 -1.48
CA GLY A 814 22.67 6.90 -2.52
C GLY A 814 23.80 6.09 -1.92
N THR A 815 24.33 5.15 -2.70
CA THR A 815 25.54 4.41 -2.34
C THR A 815 26.39 4.16 -3.57
N LYS A 816 27.68 4.43 -3.45
CA LYS A 816 28.69 4.13 -4.45
C LYS A 816 29.78 3.30 -3.81
N MET A 817 30.11 2.18 -4.44
CA MET A 817 31.19 1.32 -3.98
C MET A 817 32.23 1.20 -5.10
N THR A 818 33.51 1.35 -4.77
CA THR A 818 34.62 1.32 -5.73
C THR A 818 35.81 0.56 -5.17
N LYS A 819 36.59 -0.07 -6.05
CA LYS A 819 37.87 -0.71 -5.69
C LYS A 819 39.00 0.05 -6.37
N SER A 820 39.98 0.47 -5.59
CA SER A 820 41.19 1.13 -6.07
C SER A 820 42.18 0.12 -6.68
N GLU A 821 43.16 0.60 -7.45
CA GLU A 821 44.22 -0.23 -8.04
C GLU A 821 45.02 -0.99 -6.97
N ASN A 822 45.17 -0.40 -5.77
CA ASN A 822 45.87 -1.02 -4.64
C ASN A 822 45.03 -2.07 -3.90
N GLY A 823 43.80 -2.32 -4.35
CA GLY A 823 42.90 -3.33 -3.79
C GLY A 823 41.91 -2.81 -2.75
N ASN A 824 42.14 -1.62 -2.19
CA ASN A 824 41.27 -1.03 -1.17
C ASN A 824 39.88 -0.74 -1.73
N ILE A 825 38.86 -1.07 -0.94
CA ILE A 825 37.45 -0.85 -1.28
C ILE A 825 36.96 0.40 -0.55
N LEU A 826 36.30 1.30 -1.27
CA LEU A 826 35.61 2.46 -0.72
C LEU A 826 34.10 2.25 -0.87
N ILE A 827 33.38 2.36 0.25
CA ILE A 827 31.92 2.44 0.31
C ILE A 827 31.58 3.88 0.68
N ASP A 828 30.86 4.57 -0.19
CA ASP A 828 30.46 5.97 -0.05
C ASP A 828 28.94 6.04 -0.03
N THR A 829 28.37 6.38 1.12
CA THR A 829 26.93 6.30 1.38
C THR A 829 26.41 7.64 1.88
N ASN A 830 25.32 8.11 1.28
CA ASN A 830 24.53 9.22 1.79
C ASN A 830 23.25 8.71 2.42
N ILE A 831 22.96 9.14 3.66
CA ILE A 831 21.72 8.84 4.38
C ILE A 831 20.97 10.11 4.77
N LYS A 832 19.63 10.05 4.80
CA LYS A 832 18.78 11.21 5.16
C LYS A 832 18.48 11.35 6.66
N ALA A 833 18.85 10.35 7.47
CA ALA A 833 18.68 10.37 8.93
C ALA A 833 19.87 9.72 9.64
N LEU A 834 20.04 10.08 10.90
CA LEU A 834 21.02 9.52 11.81
C LEU A 834 20.46 8.28 12.52
N GLY A 835 21.33 7.32 12.78
CA GLY A 835 21.05 6.05 13.45
C GLY A 835 22.20 5.06 13.27
N THR A 836 21.95 3.78 13.50
CA THR A 836 22.96 2.74 13.28
C THR A 836 22.95 2.30 11.81
N LEU A 837 23.94 2.72 11.02
CA LEU A 837 24.13 2.27 9.64
C LEU A 837 24.75 0.86 9.65
N GLY A 838 24.14 -0.09 8.93
CA GLY A 838 24.62 -1.46 8.82
C GLY A 838 25.21 -1.75 7.45
N ILE A 839 26.38 -2.39 7.41
CA ILE A 839 27.01 -2.86 6.17
C ILE A 839 27.31 -4.34 6.30
N TYR A 840 26.76 -5.14 5.40
CA TYR A 840 27.13 -6.54 5.28
C TYR A 840 28.44 -6.65 4.49
N ILE A 841 29.42 -7.40 5.02
CA ILE A 841 30.69 -7.71 4.38
C ILE A 841 30.98 -9.20 4.61
N SER A 842 30.98 -9.99 3.54
CA SER A 842 31.10 -11.46 3.64
C SER A 842 32.43 -11.94 4.25
N THR A 843 33.48 -11.14 4.21
CA THR A 843 34.81 -11.45 4.75
C THR A 843 35.11 -10.72 6.07
N LEU A 844 34.14 -10.01 6.66
CA LEU A 844 34.33 -9.30 7.94
C LEU A 844 34.87 -10.21 9.06
N PRO A 845 34.43 -11.48 9.19
CA PRO A 845 34.96 -12.37 10.22
C PRO A 845 36.45 -12.72 10.06
N ASP A 846 37.03 -12.49 8.88
CA ASP A 846 38.39 -12.90 8.53
C ASP A 846 39.46 -11.87 8.98
N PHE A 847 39.06 -10.67 9.42
CA PHE A 847 40.00 -9.61 9.80
C PHE A 847 39.51 -8.75 11.00
N SER A 848 40.45 -8.09 11.68
CA SER A 848 40.11 -7.08 12.71
C SER A 848 39.64 -5.79 12.03
N TYR A 849 38.41 -5.37 12.33
CA TYR A 849 37.89 -4.12 11.78
C TYR A 849 38.67 -2.90 12.30
N GLU A 850 39.24 -2.96 13.51
CA GLU A 850 40.01 -1.87 14.11
C GLU A 850 41.29 -1.55 13.32
N GLU A 851 41.88 -2.54 12.67
CA GLU A 851 43.10 -2.39 11.87
C GLU A 851 42.81 -2.15 10.38
N THR A 852 41.69 -2.69 9.90
CA THR A 852 41.41 -2.83 8.46
C THR A 852 40.37 -1.83 7.94
N LEU A 853 39.47 -1.34 8.80
CA LEU A 853 38.39 -0.43 8.43
C LEU A 853 38.65 0.99 8.98
N LEU A 854 38.57 1.99 8.09
CA LEU A 854 38.51 3.40 8.47
C LEU A 854 37.14 3.96 8.10
N VAL A 855 36.46 4.57 9.07
CA VAL A 855 35.14 5.19 8.87
C VAL A 855 35.23 6.69 9.08
N THR A 856 34.63 7.44 8.17
CA THR A 856 34.50 8.90 8.28
C THR A 856 33.06 9.35 8.07
N ILE A 857 32.66 10.39 8.81
CA ILE A 857 31.41 11.13 8.57
C ILE A 857 31.80 12.55 8.18
N LEU A 858 31.34 13.01 7.01
CA LEU A 858 31.74 14.31 6.44
C LEU A 858 33.26 14.52 6.43
N GLY A 859 34.02 13.45 6.15
CA GLY A 859 35.49 13.46 6.13
C GLY A 859 36.19 13.46 7.50
N LYS A 860 35.46 13.50 8.62
CA LYS A 860 36.04 13.35 9.97
C LYS A 860 35.99 11.89 10.40
N VAL A 861 37.11 11.37 10.92
CA VAL A 861 37.19 10.00 11.45
C VAL A 861 36.27 9.86 12.66
N VAL A 862 35.47 8.79 12.68
CA VAL A 862 34.54 8.51 13.79
C VAL A 862 35.27 7.93 15.01
N PRO A 863 34.79 8.18 16.24
CA PRO A 863 35.32 7.54 17.42
C PRO A 863 35.20 6.00 17.36
N LEU A 864 36.22 5.26 17.81
CA LEU A 864 36.22 3.80 17.68
C LEU A 864 35.03 3.11 18.37
N HIS A 865 34.53 3.67 19.47
CA HIS A 865 33.41 3.08 20.22
C HIS A 865 32.04 3.28 19.54
N THR A 866 31.96 4.09 18.47
CA THR A 866 30.74 4.27 17.67
C THR A 866 30.66 3.30 16.50
N VAL A 867 31.62 2.37 16.40
CA VAL A 867 31.60 1.28 15.41
C VAL A 867 31.79 -0.06 16.09
N SER A 868 31.17 -1.10 15.55
CA SER A 868 31.28 -2.46 16.09
C SER A 868 30.86 -3.51 15.06
N VAL A 869 31.23 -4.76 15.28
CA VAL A 869 30.60 -5.91 14.61
C VAL A 869 29.28 -6.21 15.33
N SER A 870 28.23 -6.51 14.57
CA SER A 870 26.90 -6.81 15.11
C SER A 870 26.95 -8.02 16.02
N LYS A 871 26.18 -7.96 17.11
CA LYS A 871 26.01 -9.09 18.03
C LYS A 871 25.11 -10.18 17.44
N THR A 872 24.32 -9.84 16.43
CA THR A 872 23.37 -10.76 15.78
C THR A 872 24.04 -11.55 14.66
N ASP A 873 24.89 -10.90 13.85
CA ASP A 873 25.57 -11.55 12.73
C ASP A 873 27.01 -11.01 12.58
N PRO A 874 28.05 -11.89 12.59
CA PRO A 874 29.45 -11.46 12.52
C PRO A 874 29.87 -10.85 11.18
N HIS A 875 29.03 -10.92 10.14
CA HIS A 875 29.27 -10.30 8.84
C HIS A 875 28.73 -8.87 8.74
N VAL A 876 28.07 -8.36 9.78
CA VAL A 876 27.48 -7.02 9.79
C VAL A 876 28.35 -6.07 10.58
N PHE A 877 28.83 -5.03 9.90
CA PHE A 877 29.51 -3.90 10.52
C PHE A 877 28.50 -2.78 10.81
N GLU A 878 28.48 -2.31 12.05
CA GLU A 878 27.55 -1.32 12.58
C GLU A 878 28.27 0.01 12.83
N ILE A 879 27.67 1.11 12.39
CA ILE A 879 28.19 2.47 12.57
C ILE A 879 27.08 3.32 13.21
N ASP A 880 27.22 3.67 14.50
CA ASP A 880 26.32 4.59 15.19
C ASP A 880 26.59 6.03 14.74
N THR A 881 25.97 6.40 13.63
CA THR A 881 26.11 7.74 13.05
C THR A 881 25.53 8.81 13.97
N LEU A 882 24.56 8.50 14.83
CA LEU A 882 23.96 9.46 15.75
C LEU A 882 24.90 9.80 16.90
N ALA A 883 25.51 8.79 17.52
CA ALA A 883 26.52 8.98 18.57
C ALA A 883 27.74 9.72 18.03
N ALA A 884 28.27 9.27 16.89
CA ALA A 884 29.41 9.91 16.24
C ALA A 884 29.11 11.37 15.86
N TRP A 885 27.91 11.65 15.32
CA TRP A 885 27.48 13.00 14.96
C TRP A 885 27.50 13.97 16.15
N LYS A 886 27.01 13.51 17.31
CA LYS A 886 26.97 14.31 18.54
C LYS A 886 28.37 14.55 19.10
N GLU A 887 29.19 13.52 19.19
CA GLU A 887 30.54 13.62 19.79
C GLU A 887 31.50 14.46 18.94
N LEU A 888 31.42 14.34 17.62
CA LEU A 888 32.23 15.12 16.69
C LEU A 888 31.72 16.57 16.50
N GLU A 889 30.64 16.93 17.20
CA GLU A 889 29.93 18.22 17.11
C GLU A 889 29.68 18.64 15.67
N LEU A 890 29.16 17.70 14.86
CA LEU A 890 28.89 17.94 13.45
C LEU A 890 27.63 18.79 13.25
N SER A 891 27.66 19.60 12.20
CA SER A 891 26.52 20.40 11.75
C SER A 891 26.13 20.03 10.34
N GLY A 892 24.83 20.02 10.05
CA GLY A 892 24.31 19.69 8.72
C GLY A 892 24.84 20.66 7.66
N GLY A 893 25.21 20.14 6.50
CA GLY A 893 25.62 20.93 5.34
C GLY A 893 24.45 21.59 4.62
N TRP A 894 24.70 21.99 3.36
CA TRP A 894 23.66 22.52 2.49
C TRP A 894 22.60 21.45 2.18
N SER A 895 23.03 20.21 1.90
CA SER A 895 22.17 19.04 1.88
C SER A 895 21.82 18.58 3.31
N ASN A 896 20.61 18.06 3.50
CA ASN A 896 20.19 17.41 4.77
C ASN A 896 20.76 15.98 4.92
N GLU A 897 21.66 15.59 4.04
CA GLU A 897 22.24 14.26 3.94
C GLU A 897 23.48 14.12 4.82
N VAL A 898 23.76 12.90 5.24
CA VAL A 898 24.96 12.52 6.00
C VAL A 898 25.80 11.61 5.12
N GLU A 899 26.95 12.13 4.66
CA GLU A 899 27.94 11.33 3.95
C GLU A 899 28.73 10.49 4.96
N VAL A 900 28.71 9.17 4.77
CA VAL A 900 29.49 8.18 5.52
C VAL A 900 30.38 7.43 4.53
N LYS A 901 31.70 7.49 4.74
CA LYS A 901 32.69 6.78 3.93
C LYS A 901 33.40 5.72 4.74
N ILE A 902 33.48 4.52 4.17
CA ILE A 902 34.11 3.35 4.78
C ILE A 902 35.21 2.88 3.83
N TYR A 903 36.44 2.86 4.33
CA TYR A 903 37.61 2.38 3.61
C TYR A 903 37.97 1.00 4.15
N VAL A 904 37.90 -0.02 3.31
CA VAL A 904 38.32 -1.40 3.62
C VAL A 904 39.70 -1.62 3.01
N ASN A 905 40.72 -1.74 3.86
CA ASN A 905 42.10 -1.97 3.41
C ASN A 905 42.34 -3.45 3.12
N SER A 906 42.63 -3.82 1.88
CA SER A 906 42.86 -5.22 1.50
C SER A 906 44.31 -5.71 1.74
N THR A 907 45.08 -4.99 2.57
CA THR A 907 46.53 -5.21 2.76
C THR A 907 46.93 -5.47 4.22
N ALA A 908 45.96 -5.69 5.10
CA ALA A 908 46.21 -6.14 6.47
C ALA A 908 46.36 -7.67 6.51
#